data_AF-A0A182YLD5-F1
#
_entry.id   AF-A0A182YLD5-F1
#
_cell.length_a   1.000
_cell.length_b   1.000
_cell.length_c   1.000
_cell.angle_alpha   90.00
_cell.angle_beta   90.00
_cell.angle_gamma   90.00
#
_symmetry.space_group_name_H-M   'P 1'
#
loop_
_entity.id
_entity.type
_entity.pdbx_description
1 polymer ?
#
loop_
_entity_poly.entity_id
_entity_poly.type
_entity_poly.pdbx_seq_one_letter_code
_entity_poly.pdbx_strand_id
1 'polypeptide(L)'
;MSSAKRATRTATKSVPAHPQSEESCRSLQHIKPKLRNITNMIRMSTGDESSSGCDSPAKKRKKDSSVPAESCPELVAFDKLRFVLGRHYFDVCQRLALDSVPRCVRNITECAQLHVSKRSPRTKCVSLLCQTNTHDQLREYRPDQFVEFLKEAIMRRVFIDSELFVAGLQLMLTFNRPSEELQVEYDAGDIVTGTGEALDKCLEQCPPCRWDLRPAYQRIVFGPLEAKCFESCDQREGLFRNMLHLIEHYIETGQERVDCSGPGKRSTRAQRSEDDELFAYNYSSWMLTNRLCYDFNKLSRVERFERLFAVLEILVKLLEMDFAMWILRNPTKTHQNLCNPSRSPLVAQLFWNGDPGSVNLRIKKLFQMFVNMNALQYPQHDIAIVSRLLNIVTVAVNLSEFQHSDGQIQYPCVKDNSLHYARQLWKTLESSGYFSIPLCLATIRNLRSSFLRLRLSEHLLQKFNRNITLLNVRSFFQQLLNRFWLDCAEDEPYDAPGQSASTLYPVLNPQRTRLKVCEIHQQQYVDLLLIGLRAYCDMHQLPAYFREIMVQPASETSRTTTAEDTVRPTPSKECPLEARITAPILPDERMIFQGVAMSGEIVLEYRDDIKYLLLIEQQLKKLESSEEKALFHGWMCFLAEVDPSLTIL
;
A
#
# COMPACT_ATOMS: atom_id res chain seq x y z
N MET A 1 -15.27 -28.35 65.94
CA MET A 1 -16.50 -27.82 66.57
C MET A 1 -16.82 -26.45 65.98
N SER A 2 -18.11 -26.16 65.87
CA SER A 2 -18.74 -24.91 65.42
C SER A 2 -18.93 -24.70 63.92
N SER A 3 -20.09 -24.11 63.65
CA SER A 3 -20.95 -24.20 62.48
C SER A 3 -21.34 -22.81 61.99
N ALA A 4 -21.62 -22.73 60.68
CA ALA A 4 -22.59 -21.86 60.02
C ALA A 4 -22.47 -20.32 60.15
N LYS A 5 -22.48 -19.63 59.00
CA LYS A 5 -23.67 -18.89 58.55
C LYS A 5 -23.58 -18.43 57.09
N ARG A 6 -24.70 -18.65 56.42
CA ARG A 6 -25.07 -18.35 55.04
C ARG A 6 -25.65 -16.93 55.00
N ALA A 7 -25.27 -16.12 54.01
CA ALA A 7 -25.87 -14.81 53.76
C ALA A 7 -26.34 -14.71 52.30
N THR A 8 -27.59 -14.30 52.15
CA THR A 8 -28.41 -14.21 50.93
C THR A 8 -28.65 -12.73 50.61
N ARG A 9 -28.56 -12.30 49.35
CA ARG A 9 -29.22 -11.08 48.79
C ARG A 9 -29.58 -11.37 47.33
N THR A 10 -30.82 -11.73 47.02
CA THR A 10 -31.96 -10.89 46.60
C THR A 10 -31.74 -10.12 45.29
N ALA A 11 -32.18 -10.73 44.18
CA ALA A 11 -32.40 -10.09 42.89
C ALA A 11 -33.89 -9.75 42.74
N THR A 12 -34.17 -8.48 42.47
CA THR A 12 -35.50 -7.91 42.23
C THR A 12 -35.96 -8.21 40.81
N LYS A 13 -37.11 -8.87 40.69
CA LYS A 13 -37.93 -8.97 39.47
C LYS A 13 -38.81 -7.72 39.36
N SER A 14 -38.82 -7.08 38.21
CA SER A 14 -39.95 -6.25 37.77
C SER A 14 -40.38 -6.69 36.36
N VAL A 15 -41.68 -6.92 36.24
CA VAL A 15 -42.42 -7.36 35.06
C VAL A 15 -42.82 -6.13 34.24
N PRO A 16 -42.74 -6.12 32.90
CA PRO A 16 -43.37 -5.09 32.09
C PRO A 16 -44.79 -5.51 31.66
N ALA A 17 -45.71 -4.55 31.73
CA ALA A 17 -47.08 -4.68 31.26
C ALA A 17 -47.15 -4.47 29.73
N HIS A 18 -47.87 -5.36 29.06
CA HIS A 18 -48.41 -5.14 27.71
C HIS A 18 -49.63 -4.22 27.77
N PRO A 19 -49.85 -3.43 26.71
CA PRO A 19 -51.08 -3.64 25.96
C PRO A 19 -50.80 -3.85 24.47
N GLN A 20 -51.58 -4.76 23.87
CA GLN A 20 -51.70 -4.94 22.43
C GLN A 20 -52.68 -3.90 21.87
N SER A 21 -52.30 -3.21 20.80
CA SER A 21 -53.23 -2.91 19.71
C SER A 21 -52.48 -3.00 18.38
N GLU A 22 -53.07 -3.76 17.47
CA GLU A 22 -52.66 -3.98 16.09
C GLU A 22 -52.79 -2.69 15.26
N GLU A 23 -51.86 -2.43 14.34
CA GLU A 23 -52.15 -2.44 12.89
C GLU A 23 -50.95 -1.96 12.04
N SER A 24 -50.58 -2.83 11.09
CA SER A 24 -50.19 -2.51 9.71
C SER A 24 -48.91 -1.70 9.45
N CYS A 25 -47.79 -2.39 9.21
CA CYS A 25 -46.87 -2.02 8.13
C CYS A 25 -46.14 -3.25 7.56
N ARG A 26 -46.00 -3.21 6.24
CA ARG A 26 -45.83 -4.35 5.34
C ARG A 26 -44.43 -4.98 5.44
N SER A 27 -44.46 -6.31 5.38
CA SER A 27 -43.36 -7.22 5.07
C SER A 27 -42.53 -6.74 3.86
N LEU A 28 -41.34 -6.18 4.14
CA LEU A 28 -40.24 -6.14 3.17
C LEU A 28 -39.47 -7.45 3.29
N GLN A 29 -39.54 -8.23 2.22
CA GLN A 29 -38.85 -9.50 2.08
C GLN A 29 -37.36 -9.33 2.38
N HIS A 30 -36.84 -10.14 3.30
CA HIS A 30 -35.42 -10.33 3.55
C HIS A 30 -34.69 -10.72 2.25
N ILE A 31 -34.14 -9.75 1.54
CA ILE A 31 -33.17 -10.00 0.47
C ILE A 31 -31.88 -10.41 1.16
N LYS A 32 -31.59 -11.73 1.18
CA LYS A 32 -30.25 -12.23 1.52
C LYS A 32 -29.24 -11.54 0.60
N PRO A 33 -28.18 -10.88 1.11
CA PRO A 33 -27.19 -10.23 0.26
C PRO A 33 -26.49 -11.31 -0.59
N LYS A 34 -26.84 -11.37 -1.88
CA LYS A 34 -26.22 -12.27 -2.85
C LYS A 34 -24.86 -11.67 -3.23
N LEU A 35 -23.84 -12.04 -2.47
CA LEU A 35 -22.44 -11.80 -2.83
C LEU A 35 -22.14 -12.42 -4.21
N ARG A 36 -21.55 -11.66 -5.13
CA ARG A 36 -20.69 -12.21 -6.19
C ARG A 36 -19.26 -11.98 -5.70
N ASN A 37 -18.63 -13.05 -5.22
CA ASN A 37 -17.29 -13.04 -4.63
C ASN A 37 -16.53 -14.27 -5.15
N ILE A 38 -15.21 -14.19 -5.16
CA ILE A 38 -14.22 -15.25 -5.40
C ILE A 38 -14.60 -16.55 -4.69
N THR A 39 -15.06 -16.48 -3.43
CA THR A 39 -15.45 -17.67 -2.67
C THR A 39 -16.75 -18.30 -3.19
N ASN A 40 -17.63 -17.52 -3.81
CA ASN A 40 -18.85 -18.02 -4.46
C ASN A 40 -18.58 -18.54 -5.88
N MET A 41 -17.49 -18.13 -6.53
CA MET A 41 -17.07 -18.69 -7.82
C MET A 41 -16.67 -20.17 -7.71
N ILE A 42 -16.00 -20.56 -6.61
CA ILE A 42 -15.61 -21.95 -6.39
C ILE A 42 -16.84 -22.85 -6.21
N ARG A 43 -17.91 -22.36 -5.57
CA ARG A 43 -19.17 -23.11 -5.39
C ARG A 43 -20.02 -23.22 -6.66
N MET A 44 -19.88 -22.29 -7.61
CA MET A 44 -20.65 -22.30 -8.85
C MET A 44 -19.94 -23.06 -9.99
N SER A 45 -18.63 -23.27 -9.89
CA SER A 45 -17.86 -24.07 -10.87
C SER A 45 -17.75 -25.56 -10.54
N THR A 46 -18.00 -25.98 -9.29
CA THR A 46 -18.22 -27.39 -8.96
C THR A 46 -19.71 -27.62 -8.85
N GLY A 47 -20.34 -28.12 -9.92
CA GLY A 47 -21.72 -28.57 -9.88
C GLY A 47 -21.86 -29.68 -8.84
N ASP A 48 -22.50 -29.38 -7.71
CA ASP A 48 -23.02 -30.40 -6.81
C ASP A 48 -24.34 -30.92 -7.43
N GLU A 49 -24.20 -31.90 -8.32
CA GLU A 49 -25.26 -32.87 -8.59
C GLU A 49 -25.42 -33.75 -7.35
N SER A 50 -26.31 -33.37 -6.43
CA SER A 50 -26.96 -34.30 -5.50
C SER A 50 -28.03 -33.59 -4.65
N SER A 51 -29.19 -33.37 -5.25
CA SER A 51 -30.44 -33.39 -4.49
C SER A 51 -31.56 -33.92 -5.37
N SER A 52 -31.77 -35.23 -5.23
CA SER A 52 -32.89 -36.01 -5.74
C SER A 52 -34.23 -35.51 -5.18
N GLY A 53 -35.18 -35.30 -6.09
CA GLY A 53 -36.60 -35.64 -5.95
C GLY A 53 -37.46 -34.91 -4.91
N CYS A 54 -38.33 -34.01 -5.38
CA CYS A 54 -39.76 -34.10 -5.07
C CYS A 54 -40.59 -33.27 -6.06
N ASP A 55 -41.48 -33.95 -6.79
CA ASP A 55 -42.46 -33.43 -7.73
C ASP A 55 -43.50 -32.50 -7.10
N SER A 56 -43.96 -31.49 -7.84
CA SER A 56 -45.38 -31.02 -7.91
C SER A 56 -45.53 -29.76 -8.79
N PRO A 57 -46.73 -29.51 -9.37
CA PRO A 57 -46.84 -29.22 -10.81
C PRO A 57 -47.10 -27.77 -11.19
N ALA A 58 -46.91 -27.52 -12.49
CA ALA A 58 -47.09 -26.27 -13.21
C ALA A 58 -48.45 -25.60 -12.96
N LYS A 59 -48.42 -24.38 -12.40
CA LYS A 59 -49.52 -23.40 -12.49
C LYS A 59 -49.19 -22.35 -13.54
N LYS A 60 -50.09 -22.25 -14.52
CA LYS A 60 -50.13 -21.26 -15.62
C LYS A 60 -49.86 -19.85 -15.09
N ARG A 61 -48.80 -19.20 -15.58
CA ARG A 61 -48.57 -17.76 -15.40
C ARG A 61 -49.62 -16.98 -16.18
N LYS A 62 -50.48 -16.27 -15.45
CA LYS A 62 -51.33 -15.21 -15.98
C LYS A 62 -50.42 -14.05 -16.38
N LYS A 63 -50.62 -13.54 -17.58
CA LYS A 63 -49.94 -12.39 -18.17
C LYS A 63 -50.48 -11.13 -17.50
N ASP A 64 -49.83 -10.69 -16.42
CA ASP A 64 -50.05 -9.34 -15.89
C ASP A 64 -49.11 -8.39 -16.62
N SER A 65 -49.70 -7.52 -17.43
CA SER A 65 -49.04 -6.37 -18.02
C SER A 65 -48.68 -5.39 -16.92
N SER A 66 -47.42 -5.38 -16.47
CA SER A 66 -46.88 -4.25 -15.73
C SER A 66 -46.43 -3.20 -16.73
N VAL A 67 -47.15 -2.08 -16.73
CA VAL A 67 -46.73 -0.77 -17.23
C VAL A 67 -45.26 -0.51 -16.84
N PRO A 68 -44.41 0.06 -17.71
CA PRO A 68 -43.06 0.43 -17.31
C PRO A 68 -43.18 1.48 -16.20
N ALA A 69 -42.77 1.11 -14.98
CA ALA A 69 -42.64 2.06 -13.90
C ALA A 69 -41.61 3.10 -14.32
N GLU A 70 -42.04 4.36 -14.46
CA GLU A 70 -41.12 5.50 -14.53
C GLU A 70 -40.17 5.38 -13.33
N SER A 71 -38.91 5.05 -13.61
CA SER A 71 -37.90 4.89 -12.57
C SER A 71 -37.72 6.25 -11.89
N CYS A 72 -38.07 6.34 -10.60
CA CYS A 72 -37.86 7.55 -9.83
C CYS A 72 -36.38 7.97 -9.92
N PRO A 73 -36.03 9.21 -10.32
CA PRO A 73 -34.65 9.63 -10.54
C PRO A 73 -33.72 9.41 -9.32
N GLU A 74 -34.28 9.47 -8.11
CA GLU A 74 -33.56 9.23 -6.86
C GLU A 74 -33.13 7.76 -6.70
N LEU A 75 -33.94 6.81 -7.16
CA LEU A 75 -33.58 5.37 -7.16
C LEU A 75 -32.42 5.10 -8.11
N VAL A 76 -32.39 5.78 -9.27
CA VAL A 76 -31.30 5.67 -10.25
C VAL A 76 -29.99 6.21 -9.68
N ALA A 77 -30.03 7.39 -9.03
CA ALA A 77 -28.85 7.97 -8.39
C ALA A 77 -28.31 7.09 -7.25
N PHE A 78 -29.20 6.48 -6.48
CA PHE A 78 -28.88 5.54 -5.41
C PHE A 78 -28.17 4.28 -5.93
N ASP A 79 -28.71 3.64 -6.97
CA ASP A 79 -28.13 2.43 -7.54
C ASP A 79 -26.78 2.70 -8.22
N LYS A 80 -26.64 3.83 -8.93
CA LYS A 80 -25.36 4.27 -9.51
C LYS A 80 -24.30 4.49 -8.43
N LEU A 81 -24.65 5.13 -7.31
CA LEU A 81 -23.69 5.37 -6.22
C LEU A 81 -23.28 4.06 -5.54
N ARG A 82 -24.24 3.18 -5.26
CA ARG A 82 -23.96 1.85 -4.70
C ARG A 82 -23.04 1.03 -5.61
N PHE A 83 -23.25 1.12 -6.92
CA PHE A 83 -22.39 0.46 -7.91
C PHE A 83 -20.95 0.98 -7.85
N VAL A 84 -20.76 2.30 -7.84
CA VAL A 84 -19.43 2.93 -7.79
C VAL A 84 -18.69 2.57 -6.50
N LEU A 85 -19.34 2.73 -5.35
CA LEU A 85 -18.72 2.42 -4.05
C LEU A 85 -18.48 0.92 -3.88
N GLY A 86 -19.41 0.09 -4.37
CA GLY A 86 -19.26 -1.37 -4.37
C GLY A 86 -18.12 -1.86 -5.25
N ARG A 87 -17.84 -1.16 -6.36
CA ARG A 87 -16.66 -1.40 -7.22
C ARG A 87 -15.38 -0.91 -6.56
N HIS A 88 -15.40 0.30 -6.01
CA HIS A 88 -14.23 0.89 -5.33
C HIS A 88 -13.77 0.05 -4.15
N TYR A 89 -14.70 -0.56 -3.40
CA TYR A 89 -14.37 -1.48 -2.31
C TYR A 89 -13.42 -2.61 -2.74
N PHE A 90 -13.57 -3.12 -3.97
CA PHE A 90 -12.77 -4.19 -4.54
C PHE A 90 -11.59 -3.71 -5.39
N ASP A 91 -11.44 -2.40 -5.63
CA ASP A 91 -10.32 -1.85 -6.36
C ASP A 91 -9.06 -1.80 -5.48
N VAL A 92 -8.47 -2.99 -5.28
CA VAL A 92 -7.25 -3.14 -4.48
C VAL A 92 -6.04 -2.46 -5.10
N CYS A 93 -6.04 -2.26 -6.42
CA CYS A 93 -4.96 -1.56 -7.13
C CYS A 93 -4.93 -0.09 -6.71
N GLN A 94 -6.08 0.58 -6.78
CA GLN A 94 -6.20 1.97 -6.38
C GLN A 94 -6.03 2.12 -4.86
N ARG A 95 -6.65 1.24 -4.07
CA ARG A 95 -6.60 1.32 -2.60
C ARG A 95 -5.17 1.17 -2.05
N LEU A 96 -4.40 0.24 -2.59
CA LEU A 96 -3.01 0.02 -2.18
C LEU A 96 -2.02 0.88 -2.96
N ALA A 97 -2.46 1.63 -3.97
CA ALA A 97 -1.62 2.42 -4.87
C ALA A 97 -0.43 1.60 -5.41
N LEU A 98 -0.75 0.44 -6.01
CA LEU A 98 0.23 -0.55 -6.45
C LEU A 98 0.97 -0.07 -7.70
N ASP A 99 2.31 -0.03 -7.63
CA ASP A 99 3.14 0.25 -8.81
C ASP A 99 3.15 -0.94 -9.77
N SER A 100 3.16 -2.16 -9.22
CA SER A 100 3.14 -3.42 -9.97
C SER A 100 1.88 -4.22 -9.63
N VAL A 101 0.91 -4.24 -10.54
CA VAL A 101 -0.35 -4.97 -10.34
C VAL A 101 -0.12 -6.49 -10.45
N PRO A 102 -0.40 -7.28 -9.39
CA PRO A 102 -0.23 -8.73 -9.43
C PRO A 102 -1.10 -9.36 -10.53
N ARG A 103 -0.56 -10.31 -11.29
CA ARG A 103 -1.31 -11.01 -12.35
C ARG A 103 -2.62 -11.62 -11.83
N CYS A 104 -2.60 -12.08 -10.59
CA CYS A 104 -3.76 -12.66 -9.90
C CYS A 104 -4.92 -11.68 -9.68
N VAL A 105 -4.65 -10.37 -9.61
CA VAL A 105 -5.68 -9.33 -9.51
C VAL A 105 -6.36 -9.10 -10.87
N ARG A 106 -5.64 -9.33 -11.99
CA ARG A 106 -6.18 -9.18 -13.34
C ARG A 106 -7.11 -10.34 -13.74
N ASN A 107 -6.84 -11.55 -13.26
CA ASN A 107 -7.69 -12.73 -13.49
C ASN A 107 -7.99 -13.45 -12.18
N ILE A 108 -8.97 -12.94 -11.47
CA ILE A 108 -9.34 -13.41 -10.14
C ILE A 108 -9.97 -14.80 -10.19
N THR A 109 -10.70 -15.12 -11.27
CA THR A 109 -11.30 -16.43 -11.50
C THR A 109 -10.24 -17.52 -11.56
N GLU A 110 -9.21 -17.30 -12.38
CA GLU A 110 -8.08 -18.23 -12.52
C GLU A 110 -7.30 -18.35 -11.21
N CYS A 111 -7.06 -17.23 -10.52
CA CYS A 111 -6.43 -17.26 -9.20
C CYS A 111 -7.21 -18.11 -8.19
N ALA A 112 -8.54 -18.02 -8.20
CA ALA A 112 -9.40 -18.82 -7.31
C ALA A 112 -9.25 -20.32 -7.57
N GLN A 113 -9.21 -20.72 -8.83
CA GLN A 113 -9.10 -22.11 -9.24
C GLN A 113 -7.70 -22.68 -8.98
N LEU A 114 -6.65 -21.93 -9.31
CA LEU A 114 -5.27 -22.42 -9.31
C LEU A 114 -4.51 -22.17 -8.00
N HIS A 115 -4.79 -21.09 -7.26
CA HIS A 115 -3.97 -20.66 -6.14
C HIS A 115 -4.69 -20.71 -4.79
N VAL A 116 -6.01 -20.51 -4.76
CA VAL A 116 -6.80 -20.48 -3.52
C VAL A 116 -7.24 -21.89 -3.09
N SER A 117 -7.63 -22.72 -4.06
CA SER A 117 -8.22 -24.03 -3.77
C SER A 117 -7.18 -25.01 -3.25
N LYS A 118 -7.43 -25.64 -2.10
CA LYS A 118 -6.59 -26.77 -1.60
C LYS A 118 -6.57 -27.98 -2.54
N ARG A 119 -7.50 -28.04 -3.52
CA ARG A 119 -7.56 -29.07 -4.56
C ARG A 119 -6.61 -28.78 -5.74
N SER A 120 -6.03 -27.58 -5.80
CA SER A 120 -5.05 -27.23 -6.83
C SER A 120 -3.75 -28.02 -6.66
N PRO A 121 -3.01 -28.28 -7.76
CA PRO A 121 -1.72 -28.93 -7.67
C PRO A 121 -0.76 -28.09 -6.83
N ARG A 122 0.00 -28.76 -5.95
CA ARG A 122 1.03 -28.11 -5.16
C ARG A 122 2.09 -27.49 -6.07
N THR A 123 2.64 -26.39 -5.62
CA THR A 123 3.77 -25.72 -6.25
C THR A 123 4.97 -26.64 -6.24
N LYS A 124 5.66 -26.75 -7.38
CA LYS A 124 6.93 -27.46 -7.44
C LYS A 124 7.96 -26.64 -6.68
N CYS A 125 8.68 -27.27 -5.76
CA CYS A 125 9.79 -26.65 -5.04
C CYS A 125 11.11 -27.28 -5.49
N VAL A 126 12.20 -26.54 -5.28
CA VAL A 126 13.56 -27.07 -5.42
C VAL A 126 13.72 -28.28 -4.48
N SER A 127 14.44 -29.31 -4.94
CA SER A 127 14.71 -30.50 -4.12
C SER A 127 15.74 -30.19 -3.04
N LEU A 128 15.69 -30.90 -1.91
CA LEU A 128 16.64 -30.71 -0.81
C LEU A 128 18.11 -30.85 -1.25
N LEU A 129 18.41 -31.77 -2.18
CA LEU A 129 19.76 -31.93 -2.72
C LEU A 129 20.19 -30.69 -3.51
N CYS A 130 19.33 -30.18 -4.40
CA CYS A 130 19.62 -28.97 -5.16
C CYS A 130 19.75 -27.75 -4.24
N GLN A 131 18.91 -27.66 -3.21
CA GLN A 131 18.95 -26.60 -2.21
C GLN A 131 20.29 -26.58 -1.47
N THR A 132 20.74 -27.71 -0.93
CA THR A 132 22.04 -27.84 -0.24
C THR A 132 23.20 -27.50 -1.18
N ASN A 133 23.22 -28.06 -2.38
CA ASN A 133 24.29 -27.80 -3.35
C ASN A 133 24.36 -26.30 -3.74
N THR A 134 23.21 -25.66 -3.90
CA THR A 134 23.12 -24.22 -4.22
C THR A 134 23.60 -23.38 -3.04
N HIS A 135 23.29 -23.77 -1.80
CA HIS A 135 23.81 -23.11 -0.61
C HIS A 135 25.35 -23.27 -0.50
N ASP A 136 25.88 -24.42 -0.89
CA ASP A 136 27.33 -24.66 -0.88
C ASP A 136 28.06 -23.77 -1.91
N GLN A 137 27.44 -23.40 -3.03
CA GLN A 137 28.01 -22.41 -3.97
C GLN A 137 28.30 -21.07 -3.28
N LEU A 138 27.43 -20.59 -2.38
CA LEU A 138 27.71 -19.38 -1.61
C LEU A 138 28.89 -19.59 -0.65
N ARG A 139 28.98 -20.74 0.01
CA ARG A 139 30.10 -21.08 0.91
C ARG A 139 31.44 -21.19 0.16
N GLU A 140 31.39 -21.62 -1.08
CA GLU A 140 32.52 -21.72 -2.01
C GLU A 140 32.83 -20.41 -2.75
N TYR A 141 32.14 -19.32 -2.43
CA TYR A 141 32.30 -18.01 -3.06
C TYR A 141 32.03 -17.98 -4.58
N ARG A 142 30.99 -18.70 -5.03
CA ARG A 142 30.49 -18.70 -6.42
C ARG A 142 29.10 -18.07 -6.52
N PRO A 143 28.97 -16.74 -6.30
CA PRO A 143 27.69 -16.06 -6.30
C PRO A 143 27.03 -15.98 -7.69
N ASP A 144 27.83 -15.99 -8.75
CA ASP A 144 27.39 -16.05 -10.15
C ASP A 144 26.58 -17.33 -10.42
N GLN A 145 27.12 -18.49 -10.05
CA GLN A 145 26.46 -19.79 -10.23
C GLN A 145 25.17 -19.89 -9.39
N PHE A 146 25.18 -19.30 -8.20
CA PHE A 146 23.98 -19.19 -7.36
C PHE A 146 22.88 -18.41 -8.08
N VAL A 147 23.20 -17.23 -8.64
CA VAL A 147 22.24 -16.40 -9.36
C VAL A 147 21.73 -17.10 -10.62
N GLU A 148 22.60 -17.77 -11.38
CA GLU A 148 22.19 -18.56 -12.54
C GLU A 148 21.23 -19.68 -12.17
N PHE A 149 21.52 -20.43 -11.10
CA PHE A 149 20.63 -21.47 -10.59
C PHE A 149 19.25 -20.91 -10.23
N LEU A 150 19.19 -19.77 -9.51
CA LEU A 150 17.92 -19.13 -9.18
C LEU A 150 17.14 -18.80 -10.45
N LYS A 151 17.79 -18.15 -11.42
CA LYS A 151 17.18 -17.78 -12.71
C LYS A 151 16.65 -19.01 -13.44
N GLU A 152 17.39 -20.11 -13.50
CA GLU A 152 16.94 -21.37 -14.12
C GLU A 152 15.73 -21.99 -13.41
N ALA A 153 15.77 -22.07 -12.08
CA ALA A 153 14.68 -22.63 -11.28
C ALA A 153 13.39 -21.83 -11.49
N ILE A 154 13.50 -20.50 -11.46
CA ILE A 154 12.38 -19.60 -11.73
C ILE A 154 11.89 -19.77 -13.16
N MET A 155 12.75 -19.81 -14.17
CA MET A 155 12.33 -20.05 -15.57
C MET A 155 11.57 -21.37 -15.75
N ARG A 156 11.89 -22.39 -14.96
CA ARG A 156 11.17 -23.68 -14.91
C ARG A 156 9.89 -23.65 -14.07
N ARG A 157 9.48 -22.49 -13.56
CA ARG A 157 8.33 -22.27 -12.66
C ARG A 157 8.41 -23.10 -11.38
N VAL A 158 9.62 -23.26 -10.86
CA VAL A 158 9.89 -23.95 -9.59
C VAL A 158 10.13 -22.89 -8.53
N PHE A 159 9.44 -23.01 -7.40
CA PHE A 159 9.66 -22.16 -6.25
C PHE A 159 11.02 -22.49 -5.62
N ILE A 160 11.86 -21.46 -5.46
CA ILE A 160 13.23 -21.59 -4.92
C ILE A 160 13.28 -21.89 -3.42
N ASP A 161 12.13 -22.07 -2.76
CA ASP A 161 12.00 -22.21 -1.30
C ASP A 161 12.37 -20.96 -0.49
N SER A 162 12.13 -21.01 0.84
CA SER A 162 12.37 -19.87 1.72
C SER A 162 13.84 -19.67 2.09
N GLU A 163 14.64 -20.73 2.12
CA GLU A 163 16.04 -20.68 2.54
C GLU A 163 16.90 -20.08 1.43
N LEU A 164 16.73 -20.51 0.16
CA LEU A 164 17.44 -19.86 -0.95
C LEU A 164 16.96 -18.43 -1.20
N PHE A 165 15.67 -18.15 -0.94
CA PHE A 165 15.15 -16.78 -1.03
C PHE A 165 15.83 -15.88 0.00
N VAL A 166 15.91 -16.31 1.27
CA VAL A 166 16.59 -15.56 2.33
C VAL A 166 18.09 -15.45 2.06
N ALA A 167 18.74 -16.51 1.57
CA ALA A 167 20.14 -16.48 1.16
C ALA A 167 20.39 -15.46 0.04
N GLY A 168 19.48 -15.37 -0.94
CA GLY A 168 19.54 -14.35 -1.99
C GLY A 168 19.41 -12.92 -1.44
N LEU A 169 18.45 -12.67 -0.53
CA LEU A 169 18.34 -11.37 0.14
C LEU A 169 19.60 -11.02 0.93
N GLN A 170 20.20 -11.99 1.63
CA GLN A 170 21.44 -11.79 2.38
C GLN A 170 22.64 -11.56 1.46
N LEU A 171 22.70 -12.25 0.31
CA LEU A 171 23.73 -12.02 -0.71
C LEU A 171 23.66 -10.57 -1.21
N MET A 172 22.47 -10.07 -1.52
CA MET A 172 22.27 -8.66 -1.92
C MET A 172 22.79 -7.67 -0.87
N LEU A 173 22.62 -7.98 0.41
CA LEU A 173 23.09 -7.13 1.51
C LEU A 173 24.61 -7.24 1.70
N THR A 174 25.20 -8.42 1.54
CA THR A 174 26.55 -8.67 2.06
C THR A 174 27.62 -8.72 0.98
N PHE A 175 27.27 -8.89 -0.29
CA PHE A 175 28.25 -9.06 -1.37
C PHE A 175 29.14 -7.82 -1.54
N ASN A 176 30.44 -7.97 -1.24
CA ASN A 176 31.44 -6.92 -1.43
C ASN A 176 32.07 -7.01 -2.83
N ARG A 177 32.60 -5.88 -3.31
CA ARG A 177 33.31 -5.83 -4.59
C ARG A 177 34.51 -6.80 -4.57
N PRO A 178 34.63 -7.71 -5.55
CA PRO A 178 35.82 -8.53 -5.72
C PRO A 178 37.07 -7.66 -5.90
N SER A 179 38.22 -8.08 -5.37
CA SER A 179 39.47 -7.39 -5.66
C SER A 179 39.89 -7.68 -7.11
N GLU A 180 40.52 -6.70 -7.77
CA GLU A 180 40.95 -6.83 -9.17
C GLU A 180 41.95 -7.97 -9.36
N GLU A 181 42.71 -8.28 -8.31
CA GLU A 181 43.68 -9.37 -8.26
C GLU A 181 43.05 -10.77 -8.36
N LEU A 182 41.75 -10.91 -8.08
CA LEU A 182 41.03 -12.18 -8.22
C LEU A 182 40.64 -12.52 -9.66
N GLN A 183 40.66 -11.54 -10.57
CA GLN A 183 40.32 -11.71 -12.00
C GLN A 183 38.98 -12.43 -12.24
N VAL A 184 37.96 -12.14 -11.42
CA VAL A 184 36.61 -12.69 -11.62
C VAL A 184 35.91 -12.00 -12.79
N GLU A 185 35.07 -12.74 -13.51
CA GLU A 185 34.40 -12.26 -14.73
C GLU A 185 33.10 -11.46 -14.46
N TYR A 186 32.71 -11.28 -13.21
CA TYR A 186 31.45 -10.62 -12.81
C TYR A 186 31.70 -9.41 -11.90
N ASP A 187 30.83 -8.38 -11.98
CA ASP A 187 30.85 -7.22 -11.08
C ASP A 187 29.82 -7.36 -9.94
N ALA A 188 30.04 -6.64 -8.83
CA ALA A 188 29.12 -6.64 -7.69
C ALA A 188 27.76 -6.01 -7.98
N GLY A 189 27.68 -5.09 -8.93
CA GLY A 189 26.41 -4.57 -9.45
C GLY A 189 25.59 -5.68 -10.10
N ASP A 190 26.21 -6.54 -10.91
CA ASP A 190 25.55 -7.59 -11.67
C ASP A 190 25.01 -8.70 -10.77
N ILE A 191 25.79 -9.12 -9.77
CA ILE A 191 25.36 -10.14 -8.80
C ILE A 191 24.14 -9.63 -8.02
N VAL A 192 24.19 -8.41 -7.49
CA VAL A 192 23.09 -7.91 -6.66
C VAL A 192 21.85 -7.61 -7.48
N THR A 193 22.00 -6.94 -8.64
CA THR A 193 20.87 -6.67 -9.53
C THR A 193 20.27 -7.97 -10.06
N GLY A 194 21.12 -8.90 -10.50
CA GLY A 194 20.70 -10.21 -10.99
C GLY A 194 20.00 -11.06 -9.93
N THR A 195 20.44 -10.99 -8.67
CA THR A 195 19.75 -11.63 -7.54
C THR A 195 18.39 -10.98 -7.30
N GLY A 196 18.35 -9.65 -7.22
CA GLY A 196 17.11 -8.90 -7.00
C GLY A 196 16.05 -9.19 -8.06
N GLU A 197 16.43 -9.17 -9.34
CA GLU A 197 15.54 -9.54 -10.44
C GLU A 197 15.04 -10.98 -10.35
N ALA A 198 15.89 -11.92 -9.94
CA ALA A 198 15.48 -13.30 -9.78
C ALA A 198 14.43 -13.42 -8.67
N LEU A 199 14.68 -12.84 -7.49
CA LEU A 199 13.72 -12.86 -6.38
C LEU A 199 12.40 -12.15 -6.74
N ASP A 200 12.48 -11.03 -7.45
CA ASP A 200 11.31 -10.32 -7.95
C ASP A 200 10.46 -11.17 -8.91
N LYS A 201 11.10 -11.80 -9.90
CA LYS A 201 10.45 -12.75 -10.83
C LYS A 201 9.88 -13.96 -10.09
N CYS A 202 10.52 -14.42 -9.02
CA CYS A 202 10.00 -15.50 -8.18
C CYS A 202 8.65 -15.12 -7.55
N LEU A 203 8.50 -13.89 -7.04
CA LEU A 203 7.22 -13.42 -6.49
C LEU A 203 6.12 -13.40 -7.56
N GLU A 204 6.43 -13.02 -8.80
CA GLU A 204 5.45 -13.01 -9.88
C GLU A 204 4.99 -14.41 -10.29
N GLN A 205 5.92 -15.35 -10.37
CA GLN A 205 5.64 -16.71 -10.85
C GLN A 205 5.08 -17.62 -9.75
N CYS A 206 5.51 -17.43 -8.51
CA CYS A 206 5.11 -18.20 -7.34
C CYS A 206 4.43 -17.28 -6.30
N PRO A 207 3.32 -16.59 -6.62
CA PRO A 207 2.80 -15.50 -5.79
C PRO A 207 2.36 -15.95 -4.39
N PRO A 208 2.45 -15.06 -3.37
CA PRO A 208 2.11 -15.38 -1.97
C PRO A 208 0.64 -15.77 -1.76
N CYS A 209 -0.20 -15.48 -2.75
CA CYS A 209 -1.59 -15.90 -2.75
C CYS A 209 -1.75 -17.43 -2.88
N ARG A 210 -0.73 -18.19 -3.30
CA ARG A 210 -0.79 -19.66 -3.33
C ARG A 210 -0.91 -20.24 -1.93
N TRP A 211 -1.93 -21.07 -1.73
CA TRP A 211 -2.31 -21.58 -0.41
C TRP A 211 -1.19 -22.38 0.28
N ASP A 212 -0.36 -23.08 -0.50
CA ASP A 212 0.72 -23.95 -0.04
C ASP A 212 2.05 -23.20 0.21
N LEU A 213 2.22 -22.00 -0.37
CA LEU A 213 3.43 -21.19 -0.21
C LEU A 213 3.38 -20.24 0.99
N ARG A 214 2.20 -20.02 1.58
CA ARG A 214 2.04 -19.12 2.73
C ARG A 214 3.05 -19.37 3.87
N PRO A 215 3.30 -20.63 4.32
CA PRO A 215 4.32 -20.88 5.35
C PRO A 215 5.75 -20.50 4.91
N ALA A 216 6.08 -20.66 3.63
CA ALA A 216 7.39 -20.27 3.11
C ALA A 216 7.57 -18.74 3.14
N TYR A 217 6.56 -17.98 2.74
CA TYR A 217 6.60 -16.52 2.81
C TYR A 217 6.59 -15.97 4.24
N GLN A 218 5.91 -16.64 5.17
CA GLN A 218 6.04 -16.35 6.60
C GLN A 218 7.48 -16.56 7.07
N ARG A 219 8.14 -17.66 6.67
CA ARG A 219 9.55 -17.89 6.99
C ARG A 219 10.49 -16.84 6.38
N ILE A 220 10.20 -16.32 5.19
CA ILE A 220 11.01 -15.25 4.58
C ILE A 220 10.90 -13.95 5.39
N VAL A 221 9.68 -13.52 5.74
CA VAL A 221 9.45 -12.22 6.42
C VAL A 221 9.88 -12.26 7.89
N PHE A 222 9.58 -13.36 8.58
CA PHE A 222 9.80 -13.51 10.03
C PHE A 222 11.05 -14.33 10.38
N GLY A 223 11.75 -14.88 9.39
CA GLY A 223 12.98 -15.65 9.60
C GLY A 223 14.17 -14.77 10.00
N PRO A 224 15.25 -15.36 10.53
CA PRO A 224 16.43 -14.63 11.00
C PRO A 224 17.29 -14.06 9.85
N LEU A 225 18.18 -13.12 10.21
CA LEU A 225 19.33 -12.75 9.38
C LEU A 225 20.52 -13.62 9.80
N GLU A 226 20.89 -14.58 8.96
CA GLU A 226 21.83 -15.66 9.30
C GLU A 226 23.30 -15.30 9.03
N ALA A 227 23.57 -14.30 8.19
CA ALA A 227 24.93 -13.85 7.93
C ALA A 227 25.60 -13.28 9.20
N LYS A 228 26.87 -13.64 9.41
CA LYS A 228 27.63 -13.31 10.63
C LYS A 228 27.70 -11.82 10.95
N CYS A 229 27.72 -10.96 9.92
CA CYS A 229 27.74 -9.51 10.08
C CYS A 229 26.46 -8.95 10.75
N PHE A 230 25.39 -9.75 10.86
CA PHE A 230 24.13 -9.41 11.52
C PHE A 230 23.93 -10.10 12.87
N GLU A 231 24.97 -10.70 13.47
CA GLU A 231 24.88 -11.31 14.80
C GLU A 231 24.42 -10.34 15.90
N SER A 232 24.67 -9.04 15.73
CA SER A 232 24.18 -8.00 16.66
C SER A 232 22.71 -7.66 16.51
N CYS A 233 22.04 -8.11 15.44
CA CYS A 233 20.60 -7.89 15.25
C CYS A 233 19.79 -8.85 16.12
N ASP A 234 18.61 -8.42 16.58
CA ASP A 234 17.72 -9.30 17.34
C ASP A 234 17.06 -10.31 16.41
N GLN A 235 17.53 -11.56 16.45
CA GLN A 235 17.01 -12.64 15.61
C GLN A 235 15.53 -12.94 15.85
N ARG A 236 14.95 -12.53 17.00
CA ARG A 236 13.53 -12.71 17.31
C ARG A 236 12.62 -11.72 16.57
N GLU A 237 13.17 -10.59 16.13
CA GLU A 237 12.41 -9.58 15.39
C GLU A 237 12.17 -9.99 13.93
N GLY A 238 12.99 -10.90 13.40
CA GLY A 238 12.93 -11.37 12.02
C GLY A 238 13.51 -10.39 11.01
N LEU A 239 13.70 -10.87 9.79
CA LEU A 239 14.44 -10.22 8.70
C LEU A 239 13.86 -8.85 8.37
N PHE A 240 12.54 -8.77 8.18
CA PHE A 240 11.89 -7.52 7.78
C PHE A 240 12.10 -6.42 8.83
N ARG A 241 11.90 -6.74 10.12
CA ARG A 241 12.01 -5.74 11.18
C ARG A 241 13.45 -5.35 11.43
N ASN A 242 14.39 -6.30 11.39
CA ASN A 242 15.81 -5.99 11.50
C ASN A 242 16.27 -5.07 10.37
N MET A 243 15.76 -5.23 9.15
CA MET A 243 16.04 -4.30 8.06
C MET A 243 15.53 -2.88 8.34
N LEU A 244 14.29 -2.72 8.84
CA LEU A 244 13.80 -1.40 9.25
C LEU A 244 14.64 -0.79 10.38
N HIS A 245 15.04 -1.60 11.37
CA HIS A 245 15.91 -1.15 12.44
C HIS A 245 17.29 -0.73 11.94
N LEU A 246 17.86 -1.44 10.96
CA LEU A 246 19.13 -1.05 10.32
C LEU A 246 18.97 0.30 9.60
N ILE A 247 17.92 0.47 8.79
CA ILE A 247 17.66 1.75 8.09
C ILE A 247 17.51 2.90 9.10
N GLU A 248 16.69 2.72 10.15
CA GLU A 248 16.51 3.69 11.24
C GLU A 248 17.86 4.01 11.90
N HIS A 249 18.63 2.99 12.26
CA HIS A 249 19.94 3.14 12.90
C HIS A 249 20.93 3.92 12.04
N TYR A 250 21.03 3.62 10.73
CA TYR A 250 21.94 4.34 9.85
C TYR A 250 21.45 5.75 9.52
N ILE A 251 20.15 6.03 9.52
CA ILE A 251 19.65 7.41 9.43
C ILE A 251 20.17 8.22 10.63
N GLU A 252 20.11 7.65 11.82
CA GLU A 252 20.47 8.32 13.08
C GLU A 252 21.98 8.37 13.33
N THR A 253 22.76 7.44 12.78
CA THR A 253 24.20 7.30 13.07
C THR A 253 25.06 7.50 11.82
N GLY A 254 26.09 8.33 11.98
CA GLY A 254 27.08 8.60 10.93
C GLY A 254 28.34 7.73 11.00
N GLN A 255 28.44 6.86 12.00
CA GLN A 255 29.64 6.04 12.19
C GLN A 255 29.65 4.86 11.23
N GLU A 256 30.61 4.88 10.32
CA GLU A 256 31.19 3.66 9.78
C GLU A 256 31.83 2.94 10.96
N ARG A 257 31.31 1.78 11.35
CA ARG A 257 32.03 0.91 12.28
C ARG A 257 33.27 0.39 11.55
N VAL A 258 34.35 1.16 11.58
CA VAL A 258 35.69 0.68 11.24
C VAL A 258 36.16 -0.15 12.43
N ASP A 259 35.96 -1.45 12.31
CA ASP A 259 36.70 -2.58 12.88
C ASP A 259 37.25 -2.58 14.33
N CYS A 260 36.97 -3.70 14.99
CA CYS A 260 37.94 -4.59 15.65
C CYS A 260 39.20 -3.96 16.29
N SER A 261 39.16 -3.73 17.60
CA SER A 261 40.26 -4.16 18.48
C SER A 261 39.77 -4.35 19.91
N GLY A 262 40.11 -5.52 20.47
CA GLY A 262 39.89 -5.84 21.88
C GLY A 262 40.64 -4.87 22.81
N PRO A 263 40.44 -5.00 24.13
CA PRO A 263 40.96 -4.03 25.08
C PRO A 263 42.49 -4.12 25.16
N GLY A 264 43.15 -3.05 24.72
CA GLY A 264 44.41 -2.58 25.26
C GLY A 264 45.66 -3.41 24.96
N LYS A 265 46.50 -2.88 24.07
CA LYS A 265 47.93 -2.77 24.32
C LYS A 265 48.49 -1.58 23.54
N ARG A 266 48.92 -0.56 24.28
CA ARG A 266 49.71 0.56 23.78
C ARG A 266 50.93 0.00 23.04
N SER A 267 50.98 0.15 21.73
CA SER A 267 52.20 -0.10 20.97
C SER A 267 53.10 1.12 21.08
N THR A 268 54.19 0.96 21.79
CA THR A 268 55.33 1.87 21.83
C THR A 268 55.90 2.04 20.42
N ARG A 269 56.09 3.30 20.04
CA ARG A 269 56.80 3.78 18.87
C ARG A 269 58.19 3.13 18.80
N ALA A 270 58.36 2.12 17.97
CA ALA A 270 59.66 1.57 17.58
C ALA A 270 59.76 1.69 16.06
N GLN A 271 60.76 2.43 15.60
CA GLN A 271 61.16 2.50 14.19
C GLN A 271 61.38 1.07 13.68
N ARG A 272 60.54 0.62 12.75
CA ARG A 272 60.84 -0.54 11.91
C ARG A 272 61.34 -0.03 10.56
N SER A 273 62.48 -0.58 10.15
CA SER A 273 63.12 -0.37 8.86
C SER A 273 62.22 -0.85 7.71
N GLU A 274 62.26 -0.14 6.59
CA GLU A 274 61.51 -0.43 5.35
C GLU A 274 61.79 -1.85 4.77
N ASP A 275 62.89 -2.50 5.17
CA ASP A 275 63.23 -3.88 4.75
C ASP A 275 62.40 -4.99 5.43
N ASP A 276 61.67 -4.70 6.52
CA ASP A 276 60.87 -5.70 7.25
C ASP A 276 59.41 -5.79 6.76
N GLU A 277 58.98 -4.84 5.91
CA GLU A 277 57.64 -4.85 5.28
C GLU A 277 57.59 -5.72 4.01
N LEU A 278 58.72 -5.96 3.34
CA LEU A 278 58.77 -6.74 2.10
C LEU A 278 58.62 -8.26 2.34
N PHE A 279 59.00 -8.76 3.52
CA PHE A 279 58.90 -10.19 3.88
C PHE A 279 57.59 -10.59 4.57
N ALA A 280 56.70 -9.62 4.85
CA ALA A 280 55.40 -9.87 5.48
C ALA A 280 54.26 -10.06 4.47
N TYR A 281 54.53 -9.94 3.17
CA TYR A 281 53.55 -10.22 2.11
C TYR A 281 53.47 -11.73 1.83
N ASN A 282 53.12 -12.52 2.86
CA ASN A 282 52.89 -13.95 2.70
C ASN A 282 51.55 -14.22 1.98
N TYR A 283 51.43 -15.37 1.31
CA TYR A 283 50.20 -15.78 0.61
C TYR A 283 48.95 -15.67 1.51
N SER A 284 49.07 -15.92 2.81
CA SER A 284 47.96 -15.79 3.76
C SER A 284 47.50 -14.34 3.96
N SER A 285 48.42 -13.38 3.97
CA SER A 285 48.15 -11.95 4.03
C SER A 285 47.52 -11.46 2.73
N TRP A 286 48.05 -11.90 1.58
CA TRP A 286 47.42 -11.63 0.28
C TRP A 286 46.00 -12.23 0.20
N MET A 287 45.80 -13.47 0.66
CA MET A 287 44.49 -14.13 0.72
C MET A 287 43.50 -13.44 1.67
N LEU A 288 43.96 -12.88 2.80
CA LEU A 288 43.09 -12.14 3.71
C LEU A 288 42.63 -10.80 3.12
N THR A 289 43.51 -10.16 2.34
CA THR A 289 43.26 -8.86 1.70
C THR A 289 42.43 -8.99 0.41
N ASN A 290 42.68 -10.03 -0.38
CA ASN A 290 42.12 -10.19 -1.73
C ASN A 290 41.04 -11.28 -1.81
N ARG A 291 40.49 -11.74 -0.68
CA ARG A 291 39.42 -12.75 -0.66
C ARG A 291 38.05 -12.14 -0.93
N LEU A 292 37.19 -12.89 -1.64
CA LEU A 292 35.75 -12.61 -1.67
C LEU A 292 35.16 -12.57 -0.26
N CYS A 293 34.53 -11.46 0.08
CA CYS A 293 33.97 -11.21 1.39
C CYS A 293 32.46 -10.95 1.28
N TYR A 294 31.72 -11.50 2.24
CA TYR A 294 30.30 -11.22 2.43
C TYR A 294 30.14 -10.52 3.77
N ASP A 295 30.26 -9.20 3.76
CA ASP A 295 30.18 -8.38 4.97
C ASP A 295 29.54 -7.03 4.68
N PHE A 296 28.32 -6.87 5.22
CA PHE A 296 27.55 -5.63 5.13
C PHE A 296 28.29 -4.45 5.77
N ASN A 297 29.09 -4.68 6.81
CA ASN A 297 29.82 -3.62 7.50
C ASN A 297 31.04 -3.12 6.70
N LYS A 298 31.47 -3.84 5.66
CA LYS A 298 32.55 -3.36 4.77
C LYS A 298 32.06 -2.49 3.63
N LEU A 299 30.75 -2.43 3.39
CA LEU A 299 30.15 -1.57 2.38
C LEU A 299 30.19 -0.11 2.79
N SER A 300 30.28 0.79 1.81
CA SER A 300 30.14 2.22 2.04
C SER A 300 28.72 2.56 2.53
N ARG A 301 28.54 3.71 3.19
CA ARG A 301 27.20 4.16 3.63
C ARG A 301 26.19 4.19 2.49
N VAL A 302 26.60 4.66 1.32
CA VAL A 302 25.75 4.76 0.12
C VAL A 302 25.30 3.37 -0.31
N GLU A 303 26.24 2.45 -0.52
CA GLU A 303 25.91 1.08 -0.91
C GLU A 303 25.04 0.39 0.14
N ARG A 304 25.29 0.58 1.44
CA ARG A 304 24.44 0.00 2.51
C ARG A 304 22.99 0.43 2.36
N PHE A 305 22.71 1.72 2.13
CA PHE A 305 21.34 2.17 1.91
C PHE A 305 20.75 1.63 0.61
N GLU A 306 21.50 1.67 -0.49
CA GLU A 306 21.04 1.11 -1.77
C GLU A 306 20.69 -0.38 -1.64
N ARG A 307 21.53 -1.18 -0.96
CA ARG A 307 21.25 -2.59 -0.68
C ARG A 307 20.04 -2.75 0.24
N LEU A 308 19.95 -1.98 1.32
CA LEU A 308 18.81 -2.06 2.26
C LEU A 308 17.48 -1.72 1.56
N PHE A 309 17.44 -0.66 0.74
CA PHE A 309 16.23 -0.28 0.02
C PHE A 309 15.88 -1.25 -1.11
N ALA A 310 16.86 -1.79 -1.84
CA ALA A 310 16.61 -2.82 -2.86
C ALA A 310 15.97 -4.08 -2.25
N VAL A 311 16.46 -4.53 -1.08
CA VAL A 311 15.87 -5.69 -0.39
C VAL A 311 14.52 -5.32 0.24
N LEU A 312 14.37 -4.11 0.80
CA LEU A 312 13.09 -3.63 1.32
C LEU A 312 12.02 -3.57 0.24
N GLU A 313 12.38 -3.15 -0.98
CA GLU A 313 11.47 -3.09 -2.11
C GLU A 313 10.85 -4.45 -2.44
N ILE A 314 11.66 -5.50 -2.51
CA ILE A 314 11.20 -6.88 -2.77
C ILE A 314 10.25 -7.33 -1.65
N LEU A 315 10.59 -7.04 -0.39
CA LEU A 315 9.74 -7.40 0.75
C LEU A 315 8.43 -6.61 0.78
N VAL A 316 8.46 -5.31 0.44
CA VAL A 316 7.25 -4.49 0.33
C VAL A 316 6.37 -5.01 -0.80
N LYS A 317 6.92 -5.36 -1.97
CA LYS A 317 6.17 -6.01 -3.06
C LYS A 317 5.53 -7.32 -2.60
N LEU A 318 6.25 -8.15 -1.84
CA LEU A 318 5.70 -9.37 -1.23
C LEU A 318 4.48 -9.05 -0.33
N LEU A 319 4.59 -8.05 0.55
CA LEU A 319 3.48 -7.63 1.43
C LEU A 319 2.29 -7.08 0.64
N GLU A 320 2.54 -6.28 -0.40
CA GLU A 320 1.50 -5.76 -1.31
C GLU A 320 0.74 -6.88 -2.00
N MET A 321 1.46 -7.87 -2.55
CA MET A 321 0.87 -9.01 -3.24
C MET A 321 0.03 -9.90 -2.30
N ASP A 322 0.54 -10.19 -1.10
CA ASP A 322 -0.22 -10.95 -0.09
C ASP A 322 -1.47 -10.17 0.32
N PHE A 323 -1.33 -8.88 0.63
CA PHE A 323 -2.41 -8.09 1.17
C PHE A 323 -3.50 -7.79 0.14
N ALA A 324 -3.14 -7.47 -1.10
CA ALA A 324 -4.10 -7.29 -2.19
C ALA A 324 -5.00 -8.52 -2.35
N MET A 325 -4.38 -9.70 -2.43
CA MET A 325 -5.13 -10.95 -2.58
C MET A 325 -5.89 -11.33 -1.30
N TRP A 326 -5.38 -10.97 -0.13
CA TRP A 326 -6.07 -11.14 1.14
C TRP A 326 -7.38 -10.33 1.21
N ILE A 327 -7.35 -9.05 0.79
CA ILE A 327 -8.54 -8.18 0.76
C ILE A 327 -9.62 -8.79 -0.14
N LEU A 328 -9.23 -9.19 -1.35
CA LEU A 328 -10.15 -9.79 -2.32
C LEU A 328 -10.79 -11.09 -1.81
N ARG A 329 -10.06 -11.90 -1.02
CA ARG A 329 -10.54 -13.16 -0.45
C ARG A 329 -11.44 -13.00 0.76
N ASN A 330 -11.28 -11.90 1.50
CA ASN A 330 -11.95 -11.64 2.78
C ASN A 330 -12.80 -10.36 2.75
N PRO A 331 -13.74 -10.19 1.79
CA PRO A 331 -14.54 -8.97 1.69
C PRO A 331 -15.65 -8.89 2.74
N THR A 332 -15.81 -9.93 3.55
CA THR A 332 -16.69 -9.89 4.71
C THR A 332 -15.96 -10.33 5.95
N LYS A 333 -16.42 -9.86 7.12
CA LYS A 333 -15.81 -10.15 8.43
C LYS A 333 -14.32 -9.77 8.48
N THR A 334 -13.95 -8.69 7.78
CA THR A 334 -12.58 -8.21 7.62
C THR A 334 -11.85 -8.06 8.95
N HIS A 335 -12.44 -7.37 9.93
CA HIS A 335 -11.86 -7.22 11.28
C HIS A 335 -11.57 -8.58 11.94
N GLN A 336 -12.54 -9.52 11.90
CA GLN A 336 -12.34 -10.86 12.50
C GLN A 336 -11.21 -11.64 11.80
N ASN A 337 -11.08 -11.52 10.48
CA ASN A 337 -10.02 -12.18 9.73
C ASN A 337 -8.65 -11.50 9.95
N LEU A 338 -8.60 -10.18 10.19
CA LEU A 338 -7.38 -9.46 10.57
C LEU A 338 -6.88 -9.89 11.95
N CYS A 339 -7.78 -10.05 12.92
CA CYS A 339 -7.42 -10.47 14.27
C CYS A 339 -7.04 -11.95 14.39
N ASN A 340 -7.32 -12.76 13.36
CA ASN A 340 -7.04 -14.20 13.39
C ASN A 340 -5.61 -14.49 12.86
N PRO A 341 -4.67 -14.97 13.69
CA PRO A 341 -3.28 -15.19 13.27
C PRO A 341 -3.12 -16.16 12.10
N SER A 342 -4.03 -17.14 11.97
CA SER A 342 -3.97 -18.11 10.87
C SER A 342 -4.39 -17.50 9.52
N ARG A 343 -5.27 -16.48 9.56
CA ARG A 343 -5.89 -15.88 8.37
C ARG A 343 -5.40 -14.48 8.06
N SER A 344 -4.78 -13.78 9.02
CA SER A 344 -4.36 -12.40 8.87
C SER A 344 -3.29 -12.24 7.78
N PRO A 345 -3.26 -11.12 7.05
CA PRO A 345 -2.22 -10.87 6.06
C PRO A 345 -0.87 -10.68 6.75
N LEU A 346 0.22 -10.84 6.00
CA LEU A 346 1.59 -10.72 6.52
C LEU A 346 1.83 -9.36 7.18
N VAL A 347 1.30 -8.27 6.60
CA VAL A 347 1.41 -6.91 7.17
C VAL A 347 0.79 -6.83 8.57
N ALA A 348 -0.34 -7.52 8.81
CA ALA A 348 -0.99 -7.49 10.11
C ALA A 348 -0.14 -8.20 11.18
N GLN A 349 0.43 -9.35 10.84
CA GLN A 349 1.34 -10.11 11.71
C GLN A 349 2.64 -9.36 12.00
N LEU A 350 3.11 -8.57 11.02
CA LEU A 350 4.33 -7.78 11.14
C LEU A 350 4.16 -6.60 12.09
N PHE A 351 3.08 -5.84 11.97
CA PHE A 351 2.91 -4.60 12.73
C PHE A 351 2.14 -4.76 14.04
N TRP A 352 1.29 -5.79 14.21
CA TRP A 352 0.47 -5.96 15.40
C TRP A 352 0.66 -7.33 16.05
N ASN A 353 0.88 -7.32 17.37
CA ASN A 353 0.85 -8.50 18.22
C ASN A 353 -0.46 -8.53 19.02
N GLY A 354 -1.60 -8.42 18.34
CA GLY A 354 -2.90 -8.25 18.99
C GLY A 354 -3.80 -7.34 18.19
N ASP A 355 -4.28 -6.26 18.81
CA ASP A 355 -5.31 -5.34 18.31
C ASP A 355 -4.91 -4.61 17.00
N PRO A 356 -5.38 -5.09 15.83
CA PRO A 356 -5.03 -4.50 14.54
C PRO A 356 -5.65 -3.12 14.37
N GLY A 357 -4.85 -2.16 13.91
CA GLY A 357 -5.25 -0.76 13.72
C GLY A 357 -4.89 0.17 14.86
N SER A 358 -4.46 -0.36 16.02
CA SER A 358 -3.89 0.45 17.10
C SER A 358 -2.54 1.06 16.71
N VAL A 359 -2.24 2.29 17.16
CA VAL A 359 -0.91 2.91 16.95
C VAL A 359 0.05 2.45 18.04
N ASN A 360 0.98 1.58 17.68
CA ASN A 360 2.01 1.05 18.58
C ASN A 360 3.41 1.62 18.29
N LEU A 361 4.42 1.17 19.03
CA LEU A 361 5.81 1.65 18.87
C LEU A 361 6.36 1.41 17.45
N ARG A 362 6.04 0.28 16.81
CA ARG A 362 6.52 -0.06 15.47
C ARG A 362 6.00 0.93 14.43
N ILE A 363 4.72 1.29 14.54
CA ILE A 363 4.09 2.30 13.67
C ILE A 363 4.71 3.68 13.92
N LYS A 364 4.95 4.05 15.18
CA LYS A 364 5.61 5.33 15.52
C LYS A 364 7.03 5.41 14.94
N LYS A 365 7.80 4.32 15.00
CA LYS A 365 9.13 4.23 14.37
C LYS A 365 9.06 4.34 12.85
N LEU A 366 8.07 3.70 12.21
CA LEU A 366 7.84 3.85 10.77
C LEU A 366 7.51 5.31 10.39
N PHE A 367 6.67 6.00 11.18
CA PHE A 367 6.41 7.43 10.98
C PHE A 367 7.68 8.27 11.14
N GLN A 368 8.47 8.01 12.19
CA GLN A 368 9.70 8.75 12.44
C GLN A 368 10.71 8.57 11.31
N MET A 369 10.90 7.33 10.84
CA MET A 369 11.76 7.01 9.70
C MET A 369 11.31 7.75 8.44
N PHE A 370 10.02 7.70 8.12
CA PHE A 370 9.46 8.39 6.94
C PHE A 370 9.67 9.91 7.03
N VAL A 371 9.38 10.53 8.19
CA VAL A 371 9.58 11.97 8.40
C VAL A 371 11.06 12.35 8.31
N ASN A 372 11.96 11.55 8.91
CA ASN A 372 13.40 11.80 8.86
C ASN A 372 13.95 11.73 7.44
N MET A 373 13.54 10.73 6.63
CA MET A 373 13.95 10.63 5.23
C MET A 373 13.52 11.84 4.40
N ASN A 374 12.29 12.34 4.62
CA ASN A 374 11.82 13.56 3.96
C ASN A 374 12.61 14.80 4.42
N ALA A 375 12.92 14.90 5.72
CA ALA A 375 13.70 15.99 6.29
C ALA A 375 15.15 16.02 5.78
N LEU A 376 15.70 14.86 5.50
CA LEU A 376 17.05 14.65 4.97
C LEU A 376 17.08 14.62 3.44
N GLN A 377 15.94 14.74 2.76
CA GLN A 377 15.81 14.72 1.31
C GLN A 377 16.49 13.51 0.66
N TYR A 378 16.26 12.33 1.22
CA TYR A 378 16.73 11.06 0.66
C TYR A 378 16.20 10.85 -0.78
N PRO A 379 16.81 9.97 -1.58
CA PRO A 379 16.36 9.70 -2.94
C PRO A 379 14.86 9.39 -3.00
N GLN A 380 14.18 9.98 -3.99
CA GLN A 380 12.72 9.90 -4.11
C GLN A 380 12.23 8.46 -4.25
N HIS A 381 13.01 7.60 -4.89
CA HIS A 381 12.74 6.16 -5.00
C HIS A 381 12.65 5.49 -3.63
N ASP A 382 13.60 5.78 -2.74
CA ASP A 382 13.67 5.17 -1.40
C ASP A 382 12.55 5.66 -0.48
N ILE A 383 12.24 6.97 -0.55
CA ILE A 383 11.07 7.54 0.11
C ILE A 383 9.80 6.86 -0.39
N ALA A 384 9.70 6.57 -1.69
CA ALA A 384 8.55 5.90 -2.28
C ALA A 384 8.38 4.46 -1.75
N ILE A 385 9.47 3.71 -1.52
CA ILE A 385 9.43 2.37 -0.91
C ILE A 385 8.83 2.42 0.51
N VAL A 386 9.28 3.37 1.34
CA VAL A 386 8.71 3.53 2.69
C VAL A 386 7.26 4.03 2.65
N SER A 387 6.94 4.90 1.69
CA SER A 387 5.57 5.37 1.47
C SER A 387 4.61 4.24 1.06
N ARG A 388 5.08 3.27 0.25
CA ARG A 388 4.34 2.04 -0.06
C ARG A 388 4.01 1.25 1.20
N LEU A 389 5.02 0.97 2.03
CA LEU A 389 4.84 0.28 3.30
C LEU A 389 3.84 1.01 4.21
N LEU A 390 3.99 2.32 4.33
CA LEU A 390 3.09 3.18 5.09
C LEU A 390 1.64 3.10 4.58
N ASN A 391 1.44 3.05 3.26
CA ASN A 391 0.11 2.92 2.66
C ASN A 391 -0.55 1.57 2.98
N ILE A 392 0.20 0.47 2.90
CA ILE A 392 -0.30 -0.88 3.26
C ILE A 392 -0.73 -0.90 4.73
N VAL A 393 0.06 -0.32 5.63
CA VAL A 393 -0.30 -0.21 7.06
C VAL A 393 -1.54 0.66 7.23
N THR A 394 -1.64 1.79 6.54
CA THR A 394 -2.80 2.68 6.58
C THR A 394 -4.08 1.98 6.14
N VAL A 395 -4.01 1.21 5.05
CA VAL A 395 -5.14 0.42 4.56
C VAL A 395 -5.51 -0.70 5.53
N ALA A 396 -4.54 -1.32 6.21
CA ALA A 396 -4.81 -2.32 7.25
C ALA A 396 -5.50 -1.73 8.48
N VAL A 397 -5.07 -0.54 8.94
CA VAL A 397 -5.76 0.23 10.00
C VAL A 397 -7.19 0.51 9.59
N ASN A 398 -7.39 0.99 8.36
CA ASN A 398 -8.70 1.29 7.84
C ASN A 398 -9.63 0.05 7.82
N LEU A 399 -9.12 -1.08 7.33
CA LEU A 399 -9.86 -2.34 7.26
C LEU A 399 -10.21 -2.94 8.64
N SER A 400 -9.46 -2.62 9.69
CA SER A 400 -9.79 -3.09 11.03
C SER A 400 -11.06 -2.41 11.59
N GLU A 401 -11.42 -1.24 11.08
CA GLU A 401 -12.61 -0.50 11.52
C GLU A 401 -13.92 -0.94 10.83
N PHE A 402 -13.82 -1.88 9.89
CA PHE A 402 -14.95 -2.36 9.09
C PHE A 402 -15.82 -3.29 9.94
N GLN A 403 -16.88 -2.73 10.49
CA GLN A 403 -17.93 -3.47 11.19
C GLN A 403 -19.06 -3.80 10.22
N HIS A 404 -19.55 -5.03 10.30
CA HIS A 404 -20.70 -5.48 9.50
C HIS A 404 -21.95 -5.40 10.38
N SER A 405 -22.57 -4.23 10.46
CA SER A 405 -23.91 -4.08 11.03
C SER A 405 -24.94 -4.50 9.99
N ASP A 406 -25.78 -5.48 10.31
CA ASP A 406 -26.85 -5.98 9.42
C ASP A 406 -26.38 -6.46 8.03
N GLY A 407 -25.11 -6.87 7.93
CA GLY A 407 -24.52 -7.34 6.68
C GLY A 407 -24.16 -6.23 5.69
N GLN A 408 -24.23 -4.96 6.10
CA GLN A 408 -23.80 -3.82 5.31
C GLN A 408 -22.50 -3.19 5.85
N ILE A 409 -21.77 -2.47 4.99
CA ILE A 409 -20.51 -1.78 5.29
C ILE A 409 -20.63 -0.32 4.85
N GLN A 410 -20.37 0.61 5.75
CA GLN A 410 -20.17 2.02 5.39
C GLN A 410 -18.84 2.17 4.63
N TYR A 411 -18.87 2.72 3.43
CA TYR A 411 -17.68 2.89 2.61
C TYR A 411 -17.74 4.21 1.81
N PRO A 412 -16.66 5.03 1.81
CA PRO A 412 -15.42 4.90 2.58
C PRO A 412 -15.66 4.87 4.09
N CYS A 413 -14.86 4.10 4.82
CA CYS A 413 -14.97 4.00 6.28
C CYS A 413 -13.83 4.83 6.88
N VAL A 414 -14.11 5.82 7.70
CA VAL A 414 -13.09 6.53 8.48
C VAL A 414 -13.64 6.69 9.89
N LYS A 415 -13.01 6.02 10.86
CA LYS A 415 -13.42 6.08 12.27
C LYS A 415 -12.22 6.44 13.15
N ASP A 416 -12.38 6.25 14.46
CA ASP A 416 -11.48 6.76 15.49
C ASP A 416 -10.03 6.26 15.37
N ASN A 417 -9.80 5.00 14.99
CA ASN A 417 -8.45 4.45 14.81
C ASN A 417 -7.78 5.07 13.59
N SER A 418 -8.48 5.21 12.45
CA SER A 418 -7.92 5.90 11.28
C SER A 418 -7.59 7.36 11.60
N LEU A 419 -8.48 8.07 12.30
CA LEU A 419 -8.26 9.45 12.71
C LEU A 419 -7.14 9.57 13.75
N HIS A 420 -7.03 8.64 14.69
CA HIS A 420 -5.94 8.60 15.66
C HIS A 420 -4.60 8.32 14.96
N TYR A 421 -4.56 7.40 14.00
CA TYR A 421 -3.40 7.08 13.19
C TYR A 421 -2.87 8.31 12.44
N ALA A 422 -3.74 9.05 11.74
CA ALA A 422 -3.37 10.29 11.06
C ALA A 422 -2.85 11.36 12.03
N ARG A 423 -3.50 11.53 13.19
CA ARG A 423 -3.06 12.47 14.24
C ARG A 423 -1.70 12.11 14.81
N GLN A 424 -1.38 10.81 14.96
CA GLN A 424 -0.07 10.38 15.44
C GLN A 424 1.03 10.65 14.41
N LEU A 425 0.77 10.47 13.11
CA LEU A 425 1.70 10.87 12.06
C LEU A 425 1.95 12.39 12.09
N TRP A 426 0.89 13.19 12.15
CA TRP A 426 1.02 14.65 12.29
C TRP A 426 1.81 15.05 13.53
N LYS A 427 1.53 14.42 14.69
CA LYS A 427 2.28 14.68 15.93
C LYS A 427 3.77 14.36 15.78
N THR A 428 4.10 13.26 15.08
CA THR A 428 5.49 12.86 14.82
C THR A 428 6.20 13.92 13.97
N LEU A 429 5.55 14.39 12.90
CA LEU A 429 6.02 15.48 12.06
C LEU A 429 6.24 16.77 12.88
N GLU A 430 5.25 17.18 13.67
CA GLU A 430 5.30 18.39 14.51
C GLU A 430 6.38 18.34 15.60
N SER A 431 6.66 17.14 16.13
CA SER A 431 7.70 16.94 17.13
C SER A 431 9.12 16.83 16.55
N SER A 432 9.27 16.79 15.23
CA SER A 432 10.58 16.68 14.59
C SER A 432 11.42 17.94 14.84
N GLY A 433 12.71 17.77 15.14
CA GLY A 433 13.68 18.88 15.18
C GLY A 433 13.83 19.62 13.85
N TYR A 434 13.40 19.00 12.74
CA TYR A 434 13.41 19.54 11.38
C TYR A 434 12.07 20.16 10.97
N PHE A 435 11.10 20.26 11.88
CA PHE A 435 9.76 20.77 11.55
C PHE A 435 9.82 22.13 10.84
N SER A 436 9.24 22.17 9.65
CA SER A 436 9.16 23.33 8.76
C SER A 436 8.04 23.14 7.74
N ILE A 437 7.55 24.22 7.12
CA ILE A 437 6.52 24.13 6.06
C ILE A 437 7.00 23.29 4.87
N PRO A 438 8.24 23.47 4.34
CA PRO A 438 8.75 22.62 3.27
C PRO A 438 8.76 21.13 3.63
N LEU A 439 9.14 20.78 4.86
CA LEU A 439 9.07 19.38 5.33
C LEU A 439 7.63 18.86 5.35
N CYS A 440 6.68 19.65 5.84
CA CYS A 440 5.27 19.26 5.85
C CYS A 440 4.75 19.03 4.42
N LEU A 441 5.05 19.94 3.50
CA LEU A 441 4.65 19.83 2.09
C LEU A 441 5.30 18.61 1.41
N ALA A 442 6.61 18.40 1.61
CA ALA A 442 7.32 17.24 1.08
C ALA A 442 6.72 15.93 1.61
N THR A 443 6.48 15.86 2.92
CA THR A 443 5.85 14.71 3.57
C THR A 443 4.47 14.44 2.97
N ILE A 444 3.62 15.46 2.84
CA ILE A 444 2.27 15.33 2.28
C ILE A 444 2.30 14.85 0.82
N ARG A 445 3.18 15.43 -0.01
CA ARG A 445 3.36 15.04 -1.42
C ARG A 445 3.81 13.58 -1.55
N ASN A 446 4.70 13.14 -0.66
CA ASN A 446 5.27 11.81 -0.68
C ASN A 446 4.38 10.71 -0.09
N LEU A 447 3.32 11.04 0.64
CA LEU A 447 2.30 10.07 1.07
C LEU A 447 1.58 9.48 -0.15
N ARG A 448 1.24 8.19 -0.13
CA ARG A 448 0.39 7.57 -1.16
C ARG A 448 -1.10 7.53 -0.80
N SER A 449 -1.43 7.44 0.48
CA SER A 449 -2.81 7.36 0.93
C SER A 449 -3.55 8.68 0.76
N SER A 450 -4.63 8.69 -0.03
CA SER A 450 -5.51 9.86 -0.16
C SER A 450 -6.09 10.28 1.21
N PHE A 451 -6.44 9.32 2.07
CA PHE A 451 -6.88 9.61 3.44
C PHE A 451 -5.84 10.41 4.23
N LEU A 452 -4.56 9.98 4.24
CA LEU A 452 -3.52 10.69 4.97
C LEU A 452 -3.20 12.04 4.34
N ARG A 453 -3.15 12.14 3.01
CA ARG A 453 -2.96 13.42 2.30
C ARG A 453 -4.01 14.44 2.72
N LEU A 454 -5.29 14.06 2.69
CA LEU A 454 -6.39 14.92 3.11
C LEU A 454 -6.24 15.38 4.56
N ARG A 455 -5.99 14.46 5.50
CA ARG A 455 -5.88 14.78 6.93
C ARG A 455 -4.67 15.61 7.28
N LEU A 456 -3.52 15.36 6.66
CA LEU A 456 -2.32 16.15 6.91
C LEU A 456 -2.41 17.52 6.23
N SER A 457 -3.05 17.64 5.06
CA SER A 457 -3.38 18.94 4.46
C SER A 457 -4.28 19.76 5.36
N GLU A 458 -5.35 19.15 5.90
CA GLU A 458 -6.24 19.78 6.87
C GLU A 458 -5.48 20.28 8.12
N HIS A 459 -4.65 19.44 8.73
CA HIS A 459 -3.85 19.82 9.90
C HIS A 459 -2.84 20.94 9.62
N LEU A 460 -2.22 20.94 8.45
CA LEU A 460 -1.29 22.01 8.06
C LEU A 460 -2.04 23.34 7.85
N LEU A 461 -3.18 23.32 7.16
CA LEU A 461 -4.02 24.50 6.96
C LEU A 461 -4.57 25.05 8.28
N GLN A 462 -4.92 24.18 9.23
CA GLN A 462 -5.36 24.58 10.57
C GLN A 462 -4.30 25.35 11.37
N LYS A 463 -3.01 25.27 11.01
CA LYS A 463 -1.97 26.12 11.62
C LYS A 463 -2.11 27.59 11.22
N PHE A 464 -2.66 27.86 10.04
CA PHE A 464 -2.86 29.23 9.52
C PHE A 464 -4.28 29.73 9.78
N ASN A 465 -5.28 28.85 9.66
CA ASN A 465 -6.68 29.17 9.94
C ASN A 465 -7.33 28.02 10.73
N ARG A 466 -7.47 28.22 12.05
CA ARG A 466 -7.98 27.23 13.00
C ARG A 466 -9.39 26.71 12.70
N ASN A 467 -10.18 27.47 11.95
CA ASN A 467 -11.58 27.13 11.64
C ASN A 467 -11.71 26.28 10.37
N ILE A 468 -10.60 25.99 9.67
CA ILE A 468 -10.62 25.15 8.47
C ILE A 468 -11.00 23.72 8.84
N THR A 469 -12.03 23.22 8.16
CA THR A 469 -12.39 21.80 8.12
C THR A 469 -12.60 21.39 6.67
N LEU A 470 -11.98 20.30 6.24
CA LEU A 470 -12.04 19.80 4.87
C LEU A 470 -12.94 18.56 4.79
N LEU A 471 -14.21 18.75 5.16
CA LEU A 471 -15.17 17.64 5.30
C LEU A 471 -15.80 17.20 3.97
N ASN A 472 -15.99 18.13 3.05
CA ASN A 472 -16.64 17.92 1.75
C ASN A 472 -16.19 18.95 0.72
N VAL A 473 -16.63 18.81 -0.54
CA VAL A 473 -16.22 19.73 -1.62
C VAL A 473 -16.65 21.17 -1.34
N ARG A 474 -17.81 21.36 -0.68
CA ARG A 474 -18.28 22.69 -0.25
C ARG A 474 -17.25 23.41 0.62
N SER A 475 -16.58 22.70 1.54
CA SER A 475 -15.52 23.29 2.35
C SER A 475 -14.38 23.86 1.50
N PHE A 476 -13.95 23.14 0.46
CA PHE A 476 -12.92 23.62 -0.46
C PHE A 476 -13.39 24.84 -1.26
N PHE A 477 -14.62 24.81 -1.74
CA PHE A 477 -15.22 25.97 -2.41
C PHE A 477 -15.27 27.20 -1.50
N GLN A 478 -15.57 27.02 -0.21
CA GLN A 478 -15.55 28.11 0.76
C GLN A 478 -14.15 28.68 0.98
N GLN A 479 -13.10 27.84 1.00
CA GLN A 479 -11.72 28.34 1.04
C GLN A 479 -11.39 29.18 -0.20
N LEU A 480 -11.87 28.77 -1.38
CA LEU A 480 -11.74 29.54 -2.62
C LEU A 480 -12.43 30.91 -2.55
N LEU A 481 -13.67 30.95 -2.03
CA LEU A 481 -14.40 32.21 -1.92
C LEU A 481 -13.78 33.18 -0.91
N ASN A 482 -13.22 32.66 0.18
CA ASN A 482 -12.64 33.48 1.24
C ASN A 482 -11.25 34.03 0.89
N ARG A 483 -10.61 33.54 -0.19
CA ARG A 483 -9.32 34.03 -0.70
C ARG A 483 -8.19 34.09 0.33
N PHE A 484 -8.14 33.14 1.27
CA PHE A 484 -7.13 33.11 2.35
C PHE A 484 -5.68 32.99 1.87
N TRP A 485 -5.43 32.59 0.62
CA TRP A 485 -4.07 32.60 0.07
C TRP A 485 -3.52 34.02 -0.12
N LEU A 486 -4.38 35.04 -0.21
CA LEU A 486 -3.93 36.44 -0.31
C LEU A 486 -3.26 36.94 0.98
N ASP A 487 -3.54 36.29 2.11
CA ASP A 487 -2.88 36.58 3.40
C ASP A 487 -1.49 35.91 3.50
N CYS A 488 -1.11 35.10 2.50
CA CYS A 488 0.18 34.39 2.45
C CYS A 488 1.25 35.22 1.72
N ALA A 489 2.52 34.94 2.00
CA ALA A 489 3.65 35.62 1.36
C ALA A 489 3.68 35.35 -0.16
N GLU A 490 3.90 36.39 -0.97
CA GLU A 490 3.87 36.34 -2.43
C GLU A 490 5.04 35.55 -3.01
N ASP A 491 6.27 35.89 -2.63
CA ASP A 491 7.48 35.31 -3.18
C ASP A 491 8.10 34.28 -2.23
N GLU A 492 8.35 33.07 -2.74
CA GLU A 492 9.31 32.16 -2.12
C GLU A 492 10.69 32.84 -2.18
N PRO A 493 11.38 33.06 -1.04
CA PRO A 493 12.72 33.63 -1.11
C PRO A 493 13.54 32.74 -2.03
N TYR A 494 14.24 33.36 -2.98
CA TYR A 494 15.22 32.68 -3.83
C TYR A 494 16.24 32.03 -2.88
N ASP A 495 16.02 30.77 -2.53
CA ASP A 495 17.00 30.00 -1.77
C ASP A 495 18.22 29.92 -2.69
N ALA A 496 19.20 30.76 -2.41
CA ALA A 496 20.54 30.63 -2.97
C ALA A 496 20.94 29.16 -2.78
N PRO A 497 21.52 28.49 -3.79
CA PRO A 497 21.89 27.09 -3.68
C PRO A 497 22.98 26.94 -2.63
N GLY A 498 22.58 26.81 -1.37
CA GLY A 498 23.37 26.27 -0.28
C GLY A 498 23.50 24.76 -0.45
N GLN A 499 23.84 24.32 -1.67
CA GLN A 499 24.29 22.97 -1.96
C GLN A 499 25.74 22.88 -1.49
N SER A 500 25.96 22.85 -0.18
CA SER A 500 27.09 22.09 0.33
C SER A 500 26.89 20.66 -0.17
N ALA A 501 27.77 20.21 -1.07
CA ALA A 501 27.72 18.94 -1.80
C ALA A 501 26.89 17.87 -1.07
N SER A 502 25.63 17.69 -1.49
CA SER A 502 24.68 16.84 -0.77
C SER A 502 25.13 15.39 -0.93
N THR A 503 25.65 14.81 0.15
CA THR A 503 25.85 13.37 0.24
C THR A 503 24.49 12.69 0.05
N LEU A 504 24.40 11.65 -0.80
CA LEU A 504 23.12 11.04 -1.21
C LEU A 504 22.26 10.58 -0.02
N TYR A 505 22.91 10.14 1.07
CA TYR A 505 22.28 9.72 2.31
C TYR A 505 22.91 10.47 3.50
N PRO A 506 22.50 11.71 3.79
CA PRO A 506 23.07 12.46 4.91
C PRO A 506 22.66 11.85 6.27
N VAL A 507 23.36 12.23 7.33
CA VAL A 507 23.10 11.75 8.70
C VAL A 507 22.17 12.72 9.40
N LEU A 508 21.25 12.20 10.21
CA LEU A 508 20.39 13.03 11.06
C LEU A 508 21.23 13.83 12.05
N ASN A 509 21.01 15.14 12.14
CA ASN A 509 21.64 16.01 13.12
C ASN A 509 20.75 16.10 14.37
N PRO A 510 21.11 15.43 15.49
CA PRO A 510 20.30 15.43 16.71
C PRO A 510 20.30 16.78 17.43
N GLN A 511 21.24 17.68 17.12
CA GLN A 511 21.34 19.01 17.72
C GLN A 511 20.49 20.05 16.98
N ARG A 512 19.93 19.70 15.81
CA ARG A 512 19.09 20.62 15.06
C ARG A 512 17.83 20.94 15.85
N THR A 513 17.60 22.23 16.06
CA THR A 513 16.39 22.74 16.72
C THR A 513 15.42 23.33 15.70
N ARG A 514 14.14 23.27 16.05
CA ARG A 514 13.05 23.77 15.21
C ARG A 514 13.23 25.25 14.88
N LEU A 515 13.05 25.60 13.60
CA LEU A 515 13.05 26.99 13.15
C LEU A 515 11.82 27.73 13.70
N LYS A 516 12.00 28.98 14.13
CA LYS A 516 10.96 29.78 14.79
C LYS A 516 9.93 30.38 13.83
N VAL A 517 10.27 30.54 12.55
CA VAL A 517 9.39 31.13 11.53
C VAL A 517 9.10 30.09 10.45
N CYS A 518 7.83 29.96 10.10
CA CYS A 518 7.31 28.99 9.15
C CYS A 518 6.20 29.69 8.35
N GLU A 519 6.60 30.57 7.44
CA GLU A 519 5.68 31.22 6.51
C GLU A 519 5.35 30.24 5.37
N ILE A 520 4.11 30.30 4.90
CA ILE A 520 3.63 29.57 3.71
C ILE A 520 3.42 30.59 2.60
N HIS A 521 3.84 30.23 1.38
CA HIS A 521 3.67 31.09 0.22
C HIS A 521 2.33 30.84 -0.48
N GLN A 522 1.86 31.80 -1.28
CA GLN A 522 0.56 31.71 -1.96
C GLN A 522 0.43 30.43 -2.81
N GLN A 523 1.43 30.12 -3.64
CA GLN A 523 1.45 28.90 -4.46
C GLN A 523 1.40 27.64 -3.60
N GLN A 524 2.18 27.59 -2.52
CA GLN A 524 2.22 26.44 -1.61
C GLN A 524 0.87 26.21 -0.93
N TYR A 525 0.17 27.28 -0.55
CA TYR A 525 -1.16 27.20 0.04
C TYR A 525 -2.20 26.67 -0.96
N VAL A 526 -2.20 27.19 -2.20
CA VAL A 526 -3.13 26.78 -3.27
C VAL A 526 -2.87 25.33 -3.69
N ASP A 527 -1.62 24.92 -3.82
CA ASP A 527 -1.22 23.55 -4.09
C ASP A 527 -1.66 22.60 -2.97
N LEU A 528 -1.53 23.03 -1.71
CA LEU A 528 -1.94 22.23 -0.55
C LEU A 528 -3.45 21.97 -0.54
N LEU A 529 -4.25 22.99 -0.85
CA LEU A 529 -5.70 22.85 -1.02
C LEU A 529 -6.05 21.92 -2.17
N LEU A 530 -5.33 22.00 -3.31
CA LEU A 530 -5.52 21.09 -4.45
C LEU A 530 -5.21 19.65 -4.07
N ILE A 531 -4.11 19.40 -3.37
CA ILE A 531 -3.75 18.07 -2.86
C ILE A 531 -4.88 17.53 -1.98
N GLY A 532 -5.43 18.37 -1.09
CA GLY A 532 -6.58 18.01 -0.26
C GLY A 532 -7.83 17.67 -1.07
N LEU A 533 -8.19 18.48 -2.06
CA LEU A 533 -9.37 18.27 -2.90
C LEU A 533 -9.26 16.99 -3.71
N ARG A 534 -8.11 16.77 -4.38
CA ARG A 534 -7.83 15.54 -5.13
C ARG A 534 -7.94 14.31 -4.23
N ALA A 535 -7.33 14.38 -3.05
CA ALA A 535 -7.39 13.31 -2.07
C ALA A 535 -8.82 13.01 -1.59
N TYR A 536 -9.65 14.04 -1.39
CA TYR A 536 -11.08 13.86 -1.08
C TYR A 536 -11.82 13.17 -2.24
N CYS A 537 -11.65 13.67 -3.46
CA CYS A 537 -12.27 13.12 -4.67
C CYS A 537 -11.88 11.65 -4.92
N ASP A 538 -10.61 11.31 -4.71
CA ASP A 538 -10.10 9.94 -4.83
C ASP A 538 -10.65 9.03 -3.73
N MET A 539 -10.72 9.51 -2.48
CA MET A 539 -11.27 8.70 -1.39
C MET A 539 -12.74 8.38 -1.59
N HIS A 540 -13.52 9.33 -2.12
CA HIS A 540 -14.96 9.20 -2.35
C HIS A 540 -15.32 8.75 -3.78
N GLN A 541 -14.35 8.58 -4.68
CA GLN A 541 -14.59 8.24 -6.10
C GLN A 541 -15.58 9.18 -6.81
N LEU A 542 -15.54 10.47 -6.49
CA LEU A 542 -16.42 11.46 -7.11
C LEU A 542 -16.32 11.47 -8.64
N PRO A 543 -15.13 11.35 -9.28
CA PRO A 543 -15.04 11.32 -10.74
C PRO A 543 -15.71 10.08 -11.35
N ALA A 544 -15.64 8.93 -10.68
CA ALA A 544 -16.32 7.73 -11.15
C ALA A 544 -17.84 7.85 -11.01
N TYR A 545 -18.32 8.41 -9.89
CA TYR A 545 -19.74 8.67 -9.69
C TYR A 545 -20.31 9.67 -10.69
N PHE A 546 -19.58 10.75 -10.95
CA PHE A 546 -19.95 11.73 -11.95
C PHE A 546 -20.12 11.11 -13.34
N ARG A 547 -19.15 10.30 -13.79
CA ARG A 547 -19.24 9.58 -15.07
C ARG A 547 -20.45 8.65 -15.15
N GLU A 548 -20.72 7.88 -14.09
CA GLU A 548 -21.88 6.99 -14.06
C GLU A 548 -23.21 7.76 -14.15
N ILE A 549 -23.32 8.93 -13.50
CA ILE A 549 -24.53 9.77 -13.62
C ILE A 549 -24.68 10.32 -15.05
N MET A 550 -23.59 10.74 -15.68
CA MET A 550 -23.57 11.32 -17.02
C MET A 550 -23.87 10.32 -18.14
N VAL A 551 -23.64 9.01 -17.92
CA VAL A 551 -24.09 7.96 -18.85
C VAL A 551 -25.62 7.95 -18.86
N GLN A 552 -26.19 8.45 -19.97
CA GLN A 552 -27.63 8.34 -20.22
C GLN A 552 -28.02 6.85 -20.32
N PRO A 553 -29.17 6.45 -19.77
CA PRO A 553 -29.65 5.10 -19.97
C PRO A 553 -29.81 4.87 -21.47
N ALA A 554 -29.09 3.89 -22.02
CA ALA A 554 -29.28 3.50 -23.40
C ALA A 554 -30.76 3.22 -23.59
N SER A 555 -31.41 3.96 -24.50
CA SER A 555 -32.76 3.60 -24.95
C SER A 555 -32.71 2.14 -25.38
N GLU A 556 -33.54 1.30 -24.75
CA GLU A 556 -33.82 -0.06 -25.23
C GLU A 556 -34.50 0.04 -26.60
N THR A 557 -33.71 0.32 -27.62
CA THR A 557 -34.13 0.20 -29.00
C THR A 557 -33.59 -1.12 -29.51
N SER A 558 -34.45 -2.13 -29.41
CA SER A 558 -34.52 -3.26 -30.33
C SER A 558 -33.24 -4.07 -30.52
N ARG A 559 -32.95 -4.97 -29.58
CA ARG A 559 -32.24 -6.22 -29.90
C ARG A 559 -33.17 -7.13 -30.71
N THR A 560 -33.31 -6.86 -31.99
CA THR A 560 -33.68 -7.88 -32.98
C THR A 560 -32.40 -8.53 -33.48
N THR A 561 -32.28 -9.80 -33.14
CA THR A 561 -31.42 -10.79 -33.77
C THR A 561 -31.38 -10.65 -35.29
N THR A 562 -30.18 -10.59 -35.85
CA THR A 562 -29.83 -11.29 -37.10
C THR A 562 -28.32 -11.51 -37.09
N ALA A 563 -27.96 -12.78 -37.08
CA ALA A 563 -26.63 -13.23 -37.42
C ALA A 563 -26.44 -13.07 -38.93
N GLU A 564 -25.26 -12.61 -39.35
CA GLU A 564 -24.51 -13.22 -40.46
C GLU A 564 -23.10 -12.65 -40.55
N ASP A 565 -22.19 -13.55 -40.92
CA ASP A 565 -20.74 -13.47 -40.96
C ASP A 565 -20.17 -12.39 -41.88
N THR A 566 -19.03 -11.79 -41.50
CA THR A 566 -17.70 -11.94 -42.14
C THR A 566 -16.78 -10.77 -41.75
N VAL A 567 -15.51 -11.06 -41.45
CA VAL A 567 -14.31 -10.42 -42.05
C VAL A 567 -13.05 -10.83 -41.28
N ARG A 568 -12.07 -11.31 -42.06
CA ARG A 568 -10.69 -11.70 -41.69
C ARG A 568 -9.87 -10.54 -41.11
N PRO A 569 -8.80 -10.84 -40.33
CA PRO A 569 -7.86 -9.83 -39.84
C PRO A 569 -6.74 -9.58 -40.86
N THR A 570 -6.34 -8.31 -41.04
CA THR A 570 -5.04 -7.94 -41.63
C THR A 570 -4.29 -6.99 -40.69
N PRO A 571 -2.95 -7.13 -40.59
CA PRO A 571 -2.12 -6.43 -39.61
C PRO A 571 -1.45 -5.18 -40.21
N SER A 572 -1.41 -4.08 -39.46
CA SER A 572 -0.40 -2.99 -39.57
C SER A 572 -0.55 -2.12 -38.31
N LYS A 573 0.40 -2.19 -37.37
CA LYS A 573 1.51 -1.24 -37.18
C LYS A 573 1.11 0.22 -37.36
N GLU A 574 0.88 0.90 -36.24
CA GLU A 574 1.63 2.09 -35.82
C GLU A 574 1.22 2.45 -34.39
N CYS A 575 2.20 2.59 -33.51
CA CYS A 575 2.05 2.81 -32.07
C CYS A 575 2.74 4.13 -31.74
N PRO A 576 2.02 5.18 -31.35
CA PRO A 576 2.62 6.30 -30.64
C PRO A 576 2.52 6.04 -29.14
N LEU A 577 3.68 5.90 -28.50
CA LEU A 577 3.80 6.13 -27.06
C LEU A 577 3.50 7.61 -26.81
N GLU A 578 2.47 7.92 -26.01
CA GLU A 578 2.50 8.94 -24.95
C GLU A 578 1.11 9.07 -24.27
N ALA A 579 1.17 9.42 -22.98
CA ALA A 579 0.09 9.77 -22.06
C ALA A 579 -0.82 8.63 -21.54
N ARG A 580 -0.68 8.40 -20.23
CA ARG A 580 -1.56 7.68 -19.30
C ARG A 580 -3.00 7.52 -19.80
N ILE A 581 -3.33 6.32 -20.24
CA ILE A 581 -4.68 5.81 -20.23
C ILE A 581 -4.63 4.62 -19.29
N THR A 582 -5.25 4.77 -18.12
CA THR A 582 -5.62 3.66 -17.23
C THR A 582 -6.06 2.51 -18.12
N ALA A 583 -5.35 1.38 -18.06
CA ALA A 583 -5.69 0.21 -18.87
C ALA A 583 -7.20 -0.02 -18.79
N PRO A 584 -7.89 -0.31 -19.92
CA PRO A 584 -9.32 -0.59 -19.86
C PRO A 584 -9.49 -1.73 -18.86
N ILE A 585 -10.04 -1.40 -17.70
CA ILE A 585 -10.46 -2.38 -16.73
C ILE A 585 -11.57 -3.12 -17.45
N LEU A 586 -11.24 -4.25 -18.09
CA LEU A 586 -12.22 -5.22 -18.54
C LEU A 586 -13.19 -5.36 -17.37
N PRO A 587 -14.46 -4.94 -17.51
CA PRO A 587 -15.38 -4.94 -16.40
C PRO A 587 -15.62 -6.38 -16.02
N ASP A 588 -14.92 -6.87 -14.99
CA ASP A 588 -15.31 -8.11 -14.36
C ASP A 588 -16.56 -7.77 -13.53
N GLU A 589 -17.72 -7.78 -14.17
CA GLU A 589 -19.07 -7.59 -13.59
C GLU A 589 -19.38 -8.54 -12.41
N ARG A 590 -18.42 -9.40 -12.05
CA ARG A 590 -18.48 -10.41 -10.99
C ARG A 590 -17.96 -9.90 -9.64
N MET A 591 -17.37 -8.70 -9.56
CA MET A 591 -16.82 -8.13 -8.30
C MET A 591 -17.40 -6.77 -7.94
N ILE A 592 -18.68 -6.76 -7.56
CA ILE A 592 -19.36 -5.58 -7.02
C ILE A 592 -19.86 -5.93 -5.62
N PHE A 593 -19.42 -5.17 -4.61
CA PHE A 593 -19.89 -5.38 -3.24
C PHE A 593 -21.27 -4.76 -3.07
N GLN A 594 -22.32 -5.57 -3.20
CA GLN A 594 -23.67 -5.08 -2.94
C GLN A 594 -23.92 -4.77 -1.46
N GLY A 595 -23.05 -5.17 -0.53
CA GLY A 595 -23.22 -4.87 0.89
C GLY A 595 -22.83 -3.45 1.31
N VAL A 596 -22.58 -2.50 0.40
CA VAL A 596 -22.33 -1.11 0.81
C VAL A 596 -23.60 -0.52 1.43
N ALA A 597 -23.46 0.06 2.62
CA ALA A 597 -24.52 0.77 3.31
C ALA A 597 -24.81 2.08 2.58
N MET A 598 -26.07 2.30 2.22
CA MET A 598 -26.52 3.45 1.46
C MET A 598 -27.68 4.12 2.19
N SER A 599 -27.63 5.44 2.34
CA SER A 599 -28.70 6.26 2.91
C SER A 599 -29.02 7.43 1.97
N GLY A 600 -30.22 8.00 2.10
CA GLY A 600 -30.58 9.21 1.34
C GLY A 600 -29.65 10.39 1.63
N GLU A 601 -29.16 10.50 2.86
CA GLU A 601 -28.19 11.53 3.27
C GLU A 601 -26.87 11.40 2.49
N ILE A 602 -26.34 10.19 2.33
CA ILE A 602 -25.10 9.95 1.56
C ILE A 602 -25.31 10.34 0.09
N VAL A 603 -26.45 10.00 -0.51
CA VAL A 603 -26.74 10.37 -1.91
C VAL A 603 -26.82 11.89 -2.07
N LEU A 604 -27.44 12.58 -1.11
CA LEU A 604 -27.50 14.05 -1.10
C LEU A 604 -26.12 14.67 -0.94
N GLU A 605 -25.27 14.13 -0.06
CA GLU A 605 -23.88 14.57 0.11
C GLU A 605 -23.09 14.48 -1.21
N TYR A 606 -23.15 13.34 -1.89
CA TYR A 606 -22.45 13.15 -3.18
C TYR A 606 -22.99 14.06 -4.28
N ARG A 607 -24.31 14.32 -4.29
CA ARG A 607 -24.92 15.27 -5.24
C ARG A 607 -24.44 16.70 -4.96
N ASP A 608 -24.40 17.10 -3.69
CA ASP A 608 -23.87 18.40 -3.28
C ASP A 608 -22.39 18.50 -3.64
N ASP A 609 -21.59 17.46 -3.43
CA ASP A 609 -20.17 17.44 -3.80
C ASP A 609 -19.97 17.67 -5.29
N ILE A 610 -20.71 16.96 -6.15
CA ILE A 610 -20.68 17.19 -7.60
C ILE A 610 -21.08 18.64 -7.94
N LYS A 611 -22.15 19.16 -7.33
CA LYS A 611 -22.57 20.54 -7.53
C LYS A 611 -21.47 21.53 -7.18
N TYR A 612 -20.80 21.35 -6.04
CA TYR A 612 -19.72 22.25 -5.63
C TYR A 612 -18.45 22.07 -6.48
N LEU A 613 -18.16 20.87 -7.01
CA LEU A 613 -17.08 20.70 -7.99
C LEU A 613 -17.32 21.55 -9.25
N LEU A 614 -18.56 21.55 -9.76
CA LEU A 614 -18.94 22.38 -10.90
C LEU A 614 -18.92 23.88 -10.57
N LEU A 615 -19.28 24.27 -9.35
CA LEU A 615 -19.19 25.67 -8.91
C LEU A 615 -17.74 26.15 -8.77
N ILE A 616 -16.84 25.30 -8.28
CA ILE A 616 -15.40 25.58 -8.24
C ILE A 616 -14.90 25.85 -9.66
N GLU A 617 -15.23 24.96 -10.60
CA GLU A 617 -14.84 25.08 -11.99
C GLU A 617 -15.35 26.38 -12.64
N GLN A 618 -16.65 26.69 -12.48
CA GLN A 618 -17.23 27.96 -12.94
C GLN A 618 -16.54 29.18 -12.34
N GLN A 619 -16.14 29.11 -11.07
CA GLN A 619 -15.45 30.20 -10.40
C GLN A 619 -14.03 30.39 -10.94
N LEU A 620 -13.30 29.30 -11.21
CA LEU A 620 -11.96 29.35 -11.80
C LEU A 620 -11.99 29.85 -13.25
N LYS A 621 -13.03 29.52 -14.02
CA LYS A 621 -13.24 30.06 -15.38
C LYS A 621 -13.50 31.58 -15.41
N LYS A 622 -13.99 32.16 -14.32
CA LYS A 622 -14.24 33.60 -14.18
C LYS A 622 -13.01 34.39 -13.75
N LEU A 623 -11.88 33.74 -13.47
CA LEU A 623 -10.65 34.46 -13.15
C LEU A 623 -10.23 35.28 -14.37
N GLU A 624 -10.02 36.58 -14.19
CA GLU A 624 -9.62 37.49 -15.27
C GLU A 624 -8.11 37.75 -15.26
N SER A 625 -7.48 37.75 -14.08
CA SER A 625 -6.04 37.97 -13.91
C SER A 625 -5.20 36.81 -14.43
N SER A 626 -4.15 37.11 -15.20
CA SER A 626 -3.19 36.11 -15.69
C SER A 626 -2.41 35.45 -14.54
N GLU A 627 -2.15 36.18 -13.47
CA GLU A 627 -1.42 35.69 -12.29
C GLU A 627 -2.27 34.71 -11.49
N GLU A 628 -3.55 35.03 -11.24
CA GLU A 628 -4.49 34.11 -10.58
C GLU A 628 -4.73 32.86 -11.45
N LYS A 629 -4.80 32.99 -12.77
CA LYS A 629 -4.89 31.83 -13.69
C LYS A 629 -3.66 30.92 -13.60
N ALA A 630 -2.46 31.48 -13.52
CA ALA A 630 -1.24 30.70 -13.37
C ALA A 630 -1.21 29.95 -12.02
N LEU A 631 -1.57 30.65 -10.93
CA LEU A 631 -1.67 30.09 -9.58
C LEU A 631 -2.62 28.87 -9.52
N PHE A 632 -3.77 28.96 -10.19
CA PHE A 632 -4.80 27.91 -10.22
C PHE A 632 -4.69 26.94 -11.40
N HIS A 633 -3.61 26.95 -12.17
CA HIS A 633 -3.45 26.08 -13.34
C HIS A 633 -3.62 24.59 -12.99
N GLY A 634 -3.02 24.13 -11.89
CA GLY A 634 -3.14 22.75 -11.44
C GLY A 634 -4.58 22.33 -11.07
N TRP A 635 -5.41 23.28 -10.62
CA TRP A 635 -6.83 23.04 -10.36
C TRP A 635 -7.61 22.86 -11.66
N MET A 636 -7.36 23.74 -12.62
CA MET A 636 -7.97 23.69 -13.95
C MET A 636 -7.67 22.35 -14.65
N CYS A 637 -6.41 21.89 -14.64
CA CYS A 637 -6.04 20.59 -15.18
C CYS A 637 -6.78 19.44 -14.49
N PHE A 638 -6.86 19.46 -13.16
CA PHE A 638 -7.56 18.42 -12.41
C PHE A 638 -9.05 18.35 -12.74
N LEU A 639 -9.74 19.49 -12.82
CA LEU A 639 -11.17 19.50 -13.10
C LEU A 639 -11.48 19.01 -14.52
N ALA A 640 -10.60 19.29 -15.48
CA ALA A 640 -10.69 18.75 -16.84
C ALA A 640 -10.51 17.22 -16.91
N GLU A 641 -9.76 16.61 -15.97
CA GLU A 641 -9.66 15.15 -15.84
C GLU A 641 -10.96 14.52 -15.30
N VAL A 642 -11.70 15.25 -14.46
CA VAL A 642 -12.95 14.77 -13.86
C VAL A 642 -14.09 14.75 -14.89
N ASP A 643 -14.13 15.75 -15.79
CA ASP A 643 -15.08 15.84 -16.89
C ASP A 643 -14.39 16.35 -18.16
N PRO A 644 -14.18 15.47 -19.15
CA PRO A 644 -13.55 15.84 -20.43
C PRO A 644 -14.35 16.85 -21.25
N SER A 645 -15.66 16.99 -21.01
CA SER A 645 -16.46 18.06 -21.64
C SER A 645 -16.14 19.45 -21.09
N LEU A 646 -15.33 19.50 -20.02
CA LEU A 646 -14.85 20.71 -19.36
C LEU A 646 -13.41 21.08 -19.76
N THR A 647 -12.85 20.55 -20.86
CA THR A 647 -11.57 21.03 -21.40
C THR A 647 -11.63 22.56 -21.60
N ILE A 648 -10.82 23.26 -20.82
CA ILE A 648 -10.59 24.69 -20.94
C ILE A 648 -9.65 24.88 -22.15
N LEU A 649 -10.12 25.62 -23.16
CA LEU A 649 -9.30 26.18 -24.24
C LEU A 649 -8.36 27.25 -23.69
#